data_AF-V4PH96-F1
#
_entry.id   AF-V4PH96-F1
#
_cell.length_a   1.000
_cell.length_b   1.000
_cell.length_c   1.000
_cell.angle_alpha   90.00
_cell.angle_beta   90.00
_cell.angle_gamma   90.00
#
_symmetry.space_group_name_H-M   'P 1'
#
loop_
_entity.id
_entity.type
_entity.pdbx_description
1 polymer ?
#
loop_
_entity_poly.entity_id
_entity_poly.type
_entity_poly.pdbx_seq_one_letter_code
_entity_poly.pdbx_strand_id
1 'polypeptide(L)'
;MRAKILTSALAISTALLALPVIAAVPAINDKADASHLFGETDAAASDTVAKSYGTWGFALDGMDKTIQPGDDFFNYANGAALKAMTIPGDQPGYGAFNQLADLSEFRLKALVTGLAARTDLTGENLKIADLYRSAMNADLKNKLDVKPLQPELEKIAAIKTKADMASFMGWTSQGFGAAFFNIFVYDDAKKPGFRALQLTQGGLGLPDRDYYLSETYADKKAAYELYIKDMLTLTGYAHPEVAAKNIVAMETEIAKVSWTKIESRDDTKTYNPMALKDLNTYAPGFNWDGFFAAATVSQAQKVIVGQNTAIPKIAKIFADTPLETLKAWETFQATDQASAYLGDRFYNRRFEFRSKTMYGIAEQRPLWKRAIGTTDDKIGEALGRAYVRDYFPPESKAKMEALVHDLLAAMKLRIDNLTWMSAPTKAKALEKLSTFGVKIGYPNKWRDYAGLTIKADDLYGNIERSSAFEWAYNVSHIDKPIDPEDWEMTPQTVNAYYSPTKNEIVFPAAILQAPFFDPKADPAVNYGAIGGVIGHEITHGFDDQGRHYDSTGALIDWWTPEDATKFEAQTVALGKQYDAYEPVPGFHVQGGLTMGENIADLGGILLGLDAYHLSLGGKPAPVIDGLTGDQRVFLGFAQVWQSKYQDDFMKYLVSSDPHSPDKFRAIGSVRNVDAWYKAFDVTSGKYYLKPADRVRIW
;
A
#
# COMPACT_ATOMS: atom_id res chain seq x y z
N MET A 1 10.10 -60.10 0.82
CA MET A 1 10.09 -61.12 1.88
C MET A 1 9.19 -60.63 3.01
N ARG A 2 8.03 -61.29 3.20
CA ARG A 2 7.14 -61.39 4.40
C ARG A 2 6.97 -60.12 5.27
N ALA A 3 5.87 -59.35 5.27
CA ALA A 3 4.44 -59.63 5.50
C ALA A 3 4.08 -60.25 6.87
N LYS A 4 3.04 -59.66 7.52
CA LYS A 4 2.17 -60.13 8.62
C LYS A 4 2.61 -59.77 10.07
N ILE A 5 1.77 -59.40 11.05
CA ILE A 5 0.30 -59.48 11.25
C ILE A 5 -0.15 -58.54 12.41
N LEU A 6 -1.42 -58.09 12.36
CA LEU A 6 -2.22 -57.43 13.43
C LEU A 6 -2.45 -58.31 14.67
N THR A 7 -2.68 -57.73 15.85
CA THR A 7 -3.87 -58.09 16.69
C THR A 7 -4.12 -57.10 17.82
N SER A 8 -5.41 -56.99 18.14
CA SER A 8 -6.08 -55.94 18.92
C SER A 8 -6.31 -56.33 20.39
N ALA A 9 -6.77 -55.33 21.17
CA ALA A 9 -7.81 -55.39 22.22
C ALA A 9 -7.38 -55.26 23.72
N LEU A 10 -7.57 -54.02 24.22
CA LEU A 10 -8.43 -53.58 25.33
C LEU A 10 -8.66 -54.48 26.57
N ALA A 11 -8.30 -53.99 27.78
CA ALA A 11 -9.13 -54.00 29.01
C ALA A 11 -8.49 -53.23 30.20
N ILE A 12 -9.05 -52.04 30.49
CA ILE A 12 -9.57 -51.48 31.76
C ILE A 12 -8.84 -51.73 33.13
N SER A 13 -8.60 -50.59 33.81
CA SER A 13 -8.71 -50.28 35.26
C SER A 13 -7.46 -50.13 36.16
N THR A 14 -7.21 -48.83 36.46
CA THR A 14 -7.06 -48.20 37.79
C THR A 14 -5.94 -48.63 38.76
N ALA A 15 -5.04 -47.66 38.98
CA ALA A 15 -4.71 -47.02 40.27
C ALA A 15 -3.30 -47.24 40.89
N LEU A 16 -2.71 -46.06 41.16
CA LEU A 16 -1.72 -45.66 42.17
C LEU A 16 -0.19 -45.75 41.88
N LEU A 17 0.35 -44.54 41.67
CA LEU A 17 1.55 -43.93 42.29
C LEU A 17 2.94 -44.53 41.99
N ALA A 18 3.68 -43.84 41.11
CA ALA A 18 5.00 -43.28 41.43
C ALA A 18 5.47 -42.38 40.26
N LEU A 19 5.64 -41.09 40.54
CA LEU A 19 6.31 -40.11 39.69
C LEU A 19 7.79 -40.47 39.49
N PRO A 20 8.35 -40.17 38.30
CA PRO A 20 9.65 -39.53 38.27
C PRO A 20 9.57 -38.16 37.60
N VAL A 21 10.25 -37.23 38.24
CA VAL A 21 10.44 -35.83 37.91
C VAL A 21 11.00 -35.69 36.48
N ILE A 22 10.20 -35.10 35.59
CA ILE A 22 10.69 -34.45 34.38
C ILE A 22 10.63 -32.95 34.67
N ALA A 23 11.79 -32.32 34.67
CA ALA A 23 11.94 -30.89 34.88
C ALA A 23 11.15 -30.12 33.80
N ALA A 24 10.10 -29.43 34.23
CA ALA A 24 9.40 -28.46 33.40
C ALA A 24 10.32 -27.26 33.17
N VAL A 25 10.59 -26.95 31.91
CA VAL A 25 11.09 -25.63 31.50
C VAL A 25 9.98 -24.63 31.85
N PRO A 26 10.25 -23.59 32.67
CA PRO A 26 9.21 -22.64 33.02
C PRO A 26 8.84 -21.86 31.76
N ALA A 27 7.56 -21.92 31.39
CA ALA A 27 6.97 -20.94 30.50
C ALA A 27 7.16 -19.57 31.15
N ILE A 28 8.00 -18.73 30.54
CA ILE A 28 8.13 -17.32 30.91
C ILE A 28 6.80 -16.67 30.54
N ASN A 29 5.92 -16.61 31.54
CA ASN A 29 4.68 -15.86 31.49
C ASN A 29 5.02 -14.42 31.89
N ASP A 30 5.76 -13.71 31.03
CA ASP A 30 5.98 -12.28 31.18
C ASP A 30 4.67 -11.56 30.78
N LYS A 31 3.71 -11.58 31.69
CA LYS A 31 2.77 -10.47 31.83
C LYS A 31 3.53 -9.30 32.46
N ALA A 32 4.44 -8.71 31.69
CA ALA A 32 4.93 -7.38 31.99
C ALA A 32 3.77 -6.42 31.70
N ASP A 33 3.04 -6.11 32.77
CA ASP A 33 2.03 -5.07 32.79
C ASP A 33 2.69 -3.75 32.32
N ALA A 34 2.22 -3.23 31.18
CA ALA A 34 2.78 -2.04 30.55
C ALA A 34 2.61 -0.78 31.42
N SER A 35 1.85 -0.85 32.51
CA SER A 35 1.75 0.20 33.53
C SER A 35 3.12 0.69 34.05
N HIS A 36 4.16 -0.15 34.01
CA HIS A 36 5.53 0.27 34.39
C HIS A 36 6.34 0.98 33.29
N LEU A 37 5.91 0.91 32.02
CA LEU A 37 6.56 1.64 30.91
C LEU A 37 5.95 3.03 30.71
N PHE A 38 4.75 3.27 31.23
CA PHE A 38 4.09 4.57 31.19
C PHE A 38 4.31 5.29 32.52
N GLY A 39 5.36 6.11 32.58
CA GLY A 39 5.42 7.14 33.62
C GLY A 39 4.17 8.03 33.49
N GLU A 40 3.44 8.21 34.61
CA GLU A 40 2.25 9.05 34.71
C GLU A 40 2.52 10.43 34.07
N THR A 41 2.03 10.60 32.84
CA THR A 41 1.91 11.89 32.18
C THR A 41 0.52 11.94 31.57
N ASP A 42 -0.41 12.50 32.33
CA ASP A 42 -1.87 12.54 32.07
C ASP A 42 -2.30 13.25 30.76
N ALA A 43 -1.36 13.72 29.93
CA ALA A 43 -1.66 14.32 28.63
C ALA A 43 -1.46 13.38 27.43
N ALA A 44 -0.69 12.29 27.56
CA ALA A 44 -0.36 11.39 26.45
C ALA A 44 -1.29 10.16 26.32
N ALA A 45 -2.08 9.85 27.36
CA ALA A 45 -2.95 8.66 27.38
C ALA A 45 -4.18 8.76 26.46
N SER A 46 -4.57 9.97 26.03
CA SER A 46 -5.72 10.21 25.14
C SER A 46 -5.46 9.77 23.69
N ASP A 47 -4.27 10.09 23.15
CA ASP A 47 -4.01 10.01 21.70
C ASP A 47 -3.64 8.59 21.22
N THR A 48 -3.49 7.65 22.16
CA THR A 48 -3.19 6.24 21.88
C THR A 48 -4.43 5.34 21.98
N VAL A 49 -5.60 5.90 22.31
CA VAL A 49 -6.86 5.16 22.41
C VAL A 49 -7.69 5.36 21.15
N ALA A 50 -8.20 4.25 20.59
CA ALA A 50 -9.08 4.31 19.43
C ALA A 50 -10.38 5.04 19.78
N LYS A 51 -10.85 5.92 18.88
CA LYS A 51 -12.10 6.65 19.06
C LYS A 51 -13.30 5.71 18.94
N SER A 52 -14.34 5.96 19.74
CA SER A 52 -15.66 5.38 19.52
C SER A 52 -16.55 6.35 18.76
N TYR A 53 -17.44 5.83 17.91
CA TYR A 53 -18.35 6.63 17.09
C TYR A 53 -19.79 6.39 17.55
N GLY A 54 -20.43 7.40 18.15
CA GLY A 54 -21.78 7.28 18.71
C GLY A 54 -21.93 6.14 19.73
N THR A 55 -23.16 5.63 19.90
CA THR A 55 -23.45 4.51 20.82
C THR A 55 -23.38 3.14 20.16
N TRP A 56 -23.31 3.09 18.82
CA TRP A 56 -23.37 1.85 18.04
C TRP A 56 -22.36 1.79 16.87
N GLY A 57 -21.33 2.63 16.86
CA GLY A 57 -20.26 2.63 15.84
C GLY A 57 -20.41 3.67 14.73
N PHE A 58 -21.46 4.50 14.78
CA PHE A 58 -21.70 5.60 13.84
C PHE A 58 -22.23 6.83 14.57
N ALA A 59 -21.75 8.02 14.17
CA ALA A 59 -22.11 9.30 14.77
C ALA A 59 -23.17 10.03 13.92
N LEU A 60 -24.44 10.01 14.37
CA LEU A 60 -25.56 10.60 13.63
C LEU A 60 -25.49 12.12 13.45
N ASP A 61 -24.81 12.82 14.34
CA ASP A 61 -24.54 14.25 14.26
C ASP A 61 -23.47 14.61 13.21
N GLY A 62 -22.75 13.61 12.69
CA GLY A 62 -21.87 13.73 11.53
C GLY A 62 -22.58 13.81 10.18
N MET A 63 -23.86 13.45 10.12
CA MET A 63 -24.66 13.45 8.89
C MET A 63 -25.14 14.86 8.50
N ASP A 64 -25.34 15.09 7.20
CA ASP A 64 -26.10 16.24 6.70
C ASP A 64 -27.42 15.77 6.07
N LYS A 65 -28.47 15.72 6.88
CA LYS A 65 -29.81 15.27 6.47
C LYS A 65 -30.56 16.29 5.61
N THR A 66 -29.99 17.46 5.32
CA THR A 66 -30.58 18.42 4.36
C THR A 66 -30.34 18.01 2.91
N ILE A 67 -29.34 17.16 2.69
CA ILE A 67 -28.97 16.59 1.40
C ILE A 67 -29.78 15.31 1.17
N GLN A 68 -30.33 15.13 -0.02
CA GLN A 68 -31.00 13.88 -0.36
C GLN A 68 -29.95 12.82 -0.73
N PRO A 69 -30.10 11.55 -0.26
CA PRO A 69 -29.20 10.46 -0.63
C PRO A 69 -28.95 10.31 -2.13
N GLY A 70 -29.99 10.53 -2.96
CA GLY A 70 -29.93 10.50 -4.42
C GLY A 70 -29.08 11.60 -5.07
N ASP A 71 -28.89 12.72 -4.37
CA ASP A 71 -28.11 13.87 -4.85
C ASP A 71 -26.65 13.78 -4.46
N ASP A 72 -26.34 13.31 -3.24
CA ASP A 72 -24.98 13.12 -2.76
C ASP A 72 -24.97 12.26 -1.49
N PHE A 73 -24.92 10.93 -1.62
CA PHE A 73 -24.93 10.02 -0.47
C PHE A 73 -23.71 10.23 0.45
N PHE A 74 -22.56 10.60 -0.12
CA PHE A 74 -21.35 10.86 0.64
C PHE A 74 -21.56 12.04 1.60
N ASN A 75 -22.07 13.17 1.10
CA ASN A 75 -22.37 14.32 1.96
C ASN A 75 -23.61 14.09 2.84
N TYR A 76 -24.59 13.29 2.42
CA TYR A 76 -25.69 12.89 3.31
C TYR A 76 -25.16 12.17 4.57
N ALA A 77 -24.28 11.19 4.38
CA ALA A 77 -23.73 10.38 5.48
C ALA A 77 -22.70 11.17 6.32
N ASN A 78 -21.88 12.00 5.69
CA ASN A 78 -20.67 12.55 6.30
C ASN A 78 -20.64 14.10 6.38
N GLY A 79 -21.64 14.81 5.83
CA GLY A 79 -21.52 16.23 5.49
C GLY A 79 -21.22 17.15 6.67
N ALA A 80 -21.85 16.94 7.83
CA ALA A 80 -21.58 17.74 9.01
C ALA A 80 -20.19 17.43 9.62
N ALA A 81 -19.80 16.15 9.66
CA ALA A 81 -18.48 15.74 10.11
C ALA A 81 -17.38 16.28 9.20
N LEU A 82 -17.58 16.21 7.88
CA LEU A 82 -16.69 16.82 6.90
C LEU A 82 -16.61 18.32 7.15
N LYS A 83 -17.73 19.04 7.27
CA LYS A 83 -17.71 20.50 7.52
C LYS A 83 -16.90 20.87 8.76
N ALA A 84 -16.99 20.09 9.84
CA ALA A 84 -16.21 20.28 11.07
C ALA A 84 -14.74 19.84 10.94
N MET A 85 -14.42 18.94 10.01
CA MET A 85 -13.08 18.42 9.80
C MET A 85 -12.13 19.48 9.24
N THR A 86 -11.00 19.62 9.92
CA THR A 86 -9.85 20.42 9.50
C THR A 86 -8.74 19.50 9.01
N ILE A 87 -8.14 19.80 7.85
CA ILE A 87 -6.95 19.09 7.38
C ILE A 87 -5.75 19.61 8.18
N PRO A 88 -5.01 18.75 8.91
CA PRO A 88 -3.79 19.16 9.60
C PRO A 88 -2.79 19.78 8.62
N GLY A 89 -2.05 20.81 9.05
CA GLY A 89 -1.12 21.53 8.18
C GLY A 89 -0.04 20.65 7.57
N ASP A 90 0.31 19.54 8.23
CA ASP A 90 1.32 18.57 7.80
C ASP A 90 0.79 17.44 6.89
N GLN A 91 -0.46 17.52 6.44
CA GLN A 91 -1.09 16.51 5.60
C GLN A 91 -1.76 17.12 4.36
N PRO A 92 -1.77 16.40 3.22
CA PRO A 92 -2.42 16.87 1.99
C PRO A 92 -3.93 16.55 1.97
N GLY A 93 -4.40 15.75 2.91
CA GLY A 93 -5.79 15.38 3.13
C GLY A 93 -5.95 14.75 4.50
N TYR A 94 -7.19 14.64 4.96
CA TYR A 94 -7.50 14.07 6.26
C TYR A 94 -8.84 13.35 6.22
N GLY A 95 -8.91 12.18 6.86
CA GLY A 95 -10.10 11.34 6.90
C GLY A 95 -9.93 10.13 7.80
N ALA A 96 -10.79 9.12 7.63
CA ALA A 96 -10.78 7.92 8.47
C ALA A 96 -9.42 7.20 8.47
N PHE A 97 -8.82 6.97 7.29
CA PHE A 97 -7.49 6.37 7.17
C PHE A 97 -6.40 7.18 7.88
N ASN A 98 -6.39 8.51 7.68
CA ASN A 98 -5.41 9.39 8.34
C ASN A 98 -5.56 9.40 9.86
N GLN A 99 -6.79 9.37 10.37
CA GLN A 99 -7.05 9.33 11.81
C GLN A 99 -6.49 8.05 12.46
N LEU A 100 -6.61 6.91 11.79
CA LEU A 100 -5.99 5.66 12.25
C LEU A 100 -4.48 5.69 12.09
N ALA A 101 -3.96 6.27 11.01
CA ALA A 101 -2.52 6.40 10.81
C ALA A 101 -1.90 7.27 11.92
N ASP A 102 -2.53 8.39 12.28
CA ASP A 102 -2.13 9.22 13.42
C ASP A 102 -2.17 8.42 14.73
N LEU A 103 -3.25 7.67 14.99
CA LEU A 103 -3.37 6.81 16.18
C LEU A 103 -2.22 5.79 16.26
N SER A 104 -1.94 5.08 15.16
CA SER A 104 -0.82 4.14 15.08
C SER A 104 0.51 4.85 15.29
N GLU A 105 0.71 6.03 14.70
CA GLU A 105 1.93 6.81 14.87
C GLU A 105 2.13 7.28 16.32
N PHE A 106 1.08 7.69 17.02
CA PHE A 106 1.14 8.03 18.45
C PHE A 106 1.48 6.82 19.33
N ARG A 107 0.93 5.66 19.01
CA ARG A 107 1.28 4.39 19.69
C ARG A 107 2.73 4.00 19.47
N LEU A 108 3.21 4.08 18.23
CA LEU A 108 4.61 3.85 17.90
C LEU A 108 5.51 4.87 18.61
N LYS A 109 5.11 6.14 18.67
CA LYS A 109 5.82 7.17 19.43
C LYS A 109 5.98 6.74 20.88
N ALA A 110 4.89 6.33 21.56
CA ALA A 110 4.94 5.91 22.95
C ALA A 110 5.91 4.73 23.17
N LEU A 111 5.87 3.72 22.28
CA LEU A 111 6.78 2.58 22.32
C LEU A 111 8.24 3.00 22.15
N VAL A 112 8.51 3.77 21.10
CA VAL A 112 9.87 4.13 20.70
C VAL A 112 10.50 5.13 21.66
N THR A 113 9.76 6.11 22.18
CA THR A 113 10.29 7.06 23.17
C THR A 113 10.59 6.37 24.50
N GLY A 114 9.76 5.41 24.92
CA GLY A 114 10.03 4.58 26.09
C GLY A 114 11.33 3.79 25.97
N LEU A 115 11.61 3.23 24.78
CA LEU A 115 12.89 2.59 24.50
C LEU A 115 14.04 3.61 24.43
N ALA A 116 13.85 4.72 23.72
CA ALA A 116 14.89 5.73 23.53
C ALA A 116 15.36 6.40 24.83
N ALA A 117 14.55 6.37 25.90
CA ALA A 117 14.91 6.85 27.23
C ALA A 117 15.84 5.91 28.02
N ARG A 118 16.01 4.65 27.58
CA ARG A 118 16.75 3.61 28.32
C ARG A 118 18.20 3.45 27.84
N THR A 119 19.14 3.27 28.76
CA THR A 119 20.58 3.08 28.45
C THR A 119 21.06 1.63 28.57
N ASP A 120 20.20 0.73 29.04
CA ASP A 120 20.48 -0.69 29.30
C ASP A 120 20.03 -1.62 28.15
N LEU A 121 19.64 -1.05 27.01
CA LEU A 121 19.08 -1.79 25.89
C LEU A 121 20.14 -2.59 25.13
N THR A 122 19.73 -3.75 24.62
CA THR A 122 20.52 -4.61 23.72
C THR A 122 19.64 -5.11 22.57
N GLY A 123 20.26 -5.72 21.55
CA GLY A 123 19.54 -6.39 20.47
C GLY A 123 18.63 -5.44 19.66
N GLU A 124 17.46 -5.93 19.26
CA GLU A 124 16.50 -5.17 18.43
C GLU A 124 16.01 -3.88 19.11
N ASN A 125 15.75 -3.91 20.41
CA ASN A 125 15.32 -2.73 21.16
C ASN A 125 16.34 -1.60 21.11
N LEU A 126 17.65 -1.93 21.18
CA LEU A 126 18.71 -0.93 21.03
C LEU A 126 18.73 -0.36 19.61
N LYS A 127 18.53 -1.19 18.57
CA LYS A 127 18.47 -0.71 17.18
C LYS A 127 17.30 0.25 16.96
N ILE A 128 16.12 -0.07 17.50
CA ILE A 128 14.94 0.80 17.48
C ILE A 128 15.26 2.15 18.14
N ALA A 129 15.79 2.10 19.37
CA ALA A 129 16.14 3.30 20.12
C ALA A 129 17.20 4.14 19.40
N ASP A 130 18.26 3.53 18.88
CA ASP A 130 19.37 4.23 18.24
C ASP A 130 19.00 4.84 16.89
N LEU A 131 18.15 4.17 16.09
CA LEU A 131 17.65 4.75 14.85
C LEU A 131 16.82 6.00 15.16
N TYR A 132 15.91 5.92 16.12
CA TYR A 132 15.11 7.06 16.56
C TYR A 132 15.97 8.20 17.13
N ARG A 133 16.95 7.89 17.99
CA ARG A 133 17.91 8.87 18.53
C ARG A 133 18.66 9.59 17.42
N SER A 134 19.17 8.84 16.44
CA SER A 134 19.89 9.41 15.29
C SER A 134 18.99 10.33 14.46
N ALA A 135 17.73 9.95 14.25
CA ALA A 135 16.75 10.74 13.50
C ALA A 135 16.34 12.04 14.23
N MET A 136 16.22 11.99 15.55
CA MET A 136 15.88 13.12 16.43
C MET A 136 17.03 14.12 16.64
N ASN A 137 18.29 13.74 16.33
CA ASN A 137 19.45 14.59 16.57
C ASN A 137 19.62 15.67 15.48
N ALA A 138 18.76 16.71 15.54
CA ALA A 138 18.78 17.83 14.59
C ALA A 138 20.11 18.61 14.63
N ASP A 139 20.72 18.79 15.80
CA ASP A 139 21.99 19.50 15.94
C ASP A 139 23.11 18.83 15.18
N LEU A 140 23.22 17.50 15.28
CA LEU A 140 24.23 16.74 14.54
C LEU A 140 23.97 16.79 13.03
N LYS A 141 22.71 16.64 12.59
CA LYS A 141 22.35 16.76 11.17
C LYS A 141 22.72 18.13 10.61
N ASN A 142 22.41 19.21 11.33
CA ASN A 142 22.73 20.57 10.92
C ASN A 142 24.25 20.85 10.95
N LYS A 143 24.99 20.26 11.88
CA LYS A 143 26.45 20.36 11.94
C LYS A 143 27.14 19.61 10.79
N LEU A 144 26.63 18.43 10.44
CA LEU A 144 27.17 17.61 9.35
C LEU A 144 26.74 18.14 7.98
N ASP A 145 25.51 18.65 7.90
CA ASP A 145 24.91 19.24 6.70
C ASP A 145 25.08 18.32 5.48
N VAL A 146 25.78 18.74 4.42
CA VAL A 146 25.98 17.93 3.19
C VAL A 146 27.09 16.88 3.32
N LYS A 147 27.96 16.97 4.34
CA LYS A 147 29.19 16.15 4.45
C LYS A 147 28.94 14.64 4.33
N PRO A 148 27.87 14.06 4.92
CA PRO A 148 27.62 12.62 4.78
C PRO A 148 27.38 12.16 3.33
N LEU A 149 26.83 13.03 2.47
CA LEU A 149 26.58 12.76 1.06
C LEU A 149 27.83 12.92 0.18
N GLN A 150 28.84 13.66 0.64
CA GLN A 150 30.02 14.00 -0.16
C GLN A 150 30.75 12.79 -0.80
N PRO A 151 30.94 11.65 -0.11
CA PRO A 151 31.55 10.47 -0.73
C PRO A 151 30.76 9.94 -1.93
N GLU A 152 29.43 10.07 -1.91
CA GLU A 152 28.58 9.65 -3.02
C GLU A 152 28.70 10.59 -4.22
N LEU A 153 28.73 11.90 -3.95
CA LEU A 153 28.96 12.91 -5.00
C LEU A 153 30.32 12.73 -5.68
N GLU A 154 31.35 12.34 -4.91
CA GLU A 154 32.67 12.03 -5.44
C GLU A 154 32.66 10.80 -6.35
N LYS A 155 31.92 9.74 -5.99
CA LYS A 155 31.73 8.57 -6.86
C LYS A 155 31.07 8.97 -8.18
N ILE A 156 29.99 9.77 -8.12
CA ILE A 156 29.28 10.26 -9.32
C ILE A 156 30.20 11.11 -10.19
N ALA A 157 30.96 12.03 -9.59
CA ALA A 157 31.89 12.89 -10.31
C ALA A 157 33.00 12.09 -11.01
N ALA A 158 33.43 10.98 -10.42
CA ALA A 158 34.47 10.10 -10.94
C ALA A 158 34.03 9.18 -12.10
N ILE A 159 32.73 9.12 -12.44
CA ILE A 159 32.21 8.35 -13.57
C ILE A 159 32.78 8.89 -14.88
N LYS A 160 33.41 8.01 -15.69
CA LYS A 160 34.12 8.38 -16.94
C LYS A 160 33.40 7.93 -18.20
N THR A 161 32.57 6.90 -18.11
CA THR A 161 31.92 6.30 -19.26
C THR A 161 30.43 6.02 -19.01
N LYS A 162 29.69 5.81 -20.10
CA LYS A 162 28.30 5.33 -20.04
C LYS A 162 28.17 3.95 -19.42
N ALA A 163 29.18 3.09 -19.56
CA ALA A 163 29.21 1.79 -18.93
C ALA A 163 29.39 1.90 -17.40
N ASP A 164 30.23 2.82 -16.94
CA ASP A 164 30.39 3.14 -15.52
C ASP A 164 29.08 3.70 -14.94
N MET A 165 28.41 4.59 -15.67
CA MET A 165 27.12 5.16 -15.26
C MET A 165 26.02 4.10 -15.15
N ALA A 166 25.91 3.18 -16.12
CA ALA A 166 24.97 2.07 -16.03
C ALA A 166 25.27 1.13 -14.84
N SER A 167 26.55 0.91 -14.53
CA SER A 167 26.94 0.14 -13.33
C SER A 167 26.60 0.89 -12.05
N PHE A 168 26.80 2.22 -12.02
CA PHE A 168 26.39 3.06 -10.90
C PHE A 168 24.87 2.98 -10.67
N MET A 169 24.06 3.11 -11.72
CA MET A 169 22.61 2.91 -11.66
C MET A 169 22.20 1.54 -11.12
N GLY A 170 23.00 0.49 -11.33
CA GLY A 170 22.75 -0.82 -10.72
C GLY A 170 22.99 -0.81 -9.21
N TRP A 171 24.09 -0.18 -8.80
CA TRP A 171 24.47 -0.02 -7.40
C TRP A 171 23.46 0.81 -6.58
N THR A 172 22.69 1.71 -7.19
CA THR A 172 21.70 2.54 -6.46
C THR A 172 20.60 1.72 -5.79
N SER A 173 20.40 0.45 -6.17
CA SER A 173 19.48 -0.47 -5.47
C SER A 173 19.81 -0.68 -3.98
N GLN A 174 21.06 -0.39 -3.57
CA GLN A 174 21.56 -0.54 -2.20
C GLN A 174 22.07 0.78 -1.60
N GLY A 175 21.87 1.92 -2.29
CA GLY A 175 22.44 3.22 -1.91
C GLY A 175 21.55 4.39 -2.35
N PHE A 176 22.12 5.59 -2.36
CA PHE A 176 21.44 6.78 -2.89
C PHE A 176 21.74 6.97 -4.38
N GLY A 177 20.75 7.49 -5.12
CA GLY A 177 20.81 7.68 -6.56
C GLY A 177 19.63 6.98 -7.25
N ALA A 178 19.54 7.06 -8.57
CA ALA A 178 18.41 6.47 -9.28
C ALA A 178 18.86 5.61 -10.47
N ALA A 179 17.90 5.09 -11.21
CA ALA A 179 18.14 4.36 -12.45
C ALA A 179 17.05 4.70 -13.47
N PHE A 180 17.36 4.55 -14.75
CA PHE A 180 16.37 4.66 -15.82
C PHE A 180 15.43 3.45 -15.85
N PHE A 181 15.82 2.37 -15.18
CA PHE A 181 15.09 1.13 -15.09
C PHE A 181 15.03 0.69 -13.63
N ASN A 182 13.83 0.44 -13.12
CA ASN A 182 13.66 -0.03 -11.76
C ASN A 182 13.75 -1.55 -11.76
N ILE A 183 14.55 -2.10 -10.85
CA ILE A 183 14.60 -3.53 -10.57
C ILE A 183 14.12 -3.81 -9.16
N PHE A 184 13.38 -4.91 -9.01
CA PHE A 184 12.93 -5.39 -7.73
C PHE A 184 12.69 -6.89 -7.80
N VAL A 185 12.56 -7.53 -6.64
CA VAL A 185 12.32 -8.97 -6.55
C VAL A 185 10.88 -9.17 -6.12
N TYR A 186 10.10 -9.87 -6.93
CA TYR A 186 8.69 -10.11 -6.68
C TYR A 186 8.26 -11.46 -7.21
N ASP A 187 7.05 -11.87 -6.85
CA ASP A 187 6.48 -13.15 -7.25
C ASP A 187 6.41 -13.31 -8.78
N ASP A 188 6.66 -14.53 -9.24
CA ASP A 188 6.58 -14.89 -10.64
C ASP A 188 5.14 -15.25 -11.02
N ALA A 189 4.46 -14.35 -11.72
CA ALA A 189 3.05 -14.49 -12.06
C ALA A 189 2.70 -15.78 -12.82
N LYS A 190 3.62 -16.41 -13.57
CA LYS A 190 3.38 -17.72 -14.23
C LYS A 190 4.08 -18.90 -13.56
N LYS A 191 4.71 -18.68 -12.41
CA LYS A 191 5.29 -19.74 -11.58
C LYS A 191 5.03 -19.42 -10.09
N PRO A 192 3.77 -19.50 -9.64
CA PRO A 192 3.41 -19.20 -8.26
C PRO A 192 4.27 -19.97 -7.25
N GLY A 193 4.53 -19.35 -6.10
CA GLY A 193 5.40 -19.91 -5.07
C GLY A 193 6.89 -19.68 -5.30
N PHE A 194 7.31 -18.95 -6.34
CA PHE A 194 8.69 -18.53 -6.56
C PHE A 194 8.78 -17.03 -6.84
N ARG A 195 9.89 -16.40 -6.44
CA ARG A 195 10.20 -15.02 -6.83
C ARG A 195 11.10 -14.96 -8.06
N ALA A 196 10.95 -13.91 -8.85
CA ALA A 196 11.77 -13.58 -10.00
C ALA A 196 12.24 -12.12 -9.94
N LEU A 197 13.29 -11.81 -10.70
CA LEU A 197 13.70 -10.43 -10.93
C LEU A 197 12.68 -9.74 -11.85
N GLN A 198 12.26 -8.55 -11.48
CA GLN A 198 11.36 -7.69 -12.23
C GLN A 198 12.13 -6.48 -12.78
N LEU A 199 11.73 -5.98 -13.96
CA LEU A 199 12.29 -4.77 -14.57
C LEU A 199 11.16 -3.90 -15.11
N THR A 200 11.06 -2.65 -14.64
CA THR A 200 10.05 -1.68 -15.10
C THR A 200 10.68 -0.37 -15.56
N GLN A 201 9.92 0.43 -16.32
CA GLN A 201 10.35 1.76 -16.73
C GLN A 201 10.56 2.67 -15.50
N GLY A 202 11.57 3.54 -15.56
CA GLY A 202 11.90 4.52 -14.53
C GLY A 202 12.39 5.83 -15.12
N GLY A 203 13.26 6.54 -14.39
CA GLY A 203 13.95 7.73 -14.91
C GLY A 203 13.17 9.05 -14.87
N LEU A 204 11.98 9.10 -14.26
CA LEU A 204 11.21 10.34 -14.09
C LEU A 204 11.25 10.80 -12.63
N GLY A 205 11.36 12.11 -12.41
CA GLY A 205 11.27 12.70 -11.08
C GLY A 205 9.92 13.34 -10.73
N LEU A 206 8.97 13.43 -11.66
CA LEU A 206 7.57 13.79 -11.39
C LEU A 206 6.67 12.54 -11.36
N PRO A 207 5.49 12.60 -10.72
CA PRO A 207 4.72 11.39 -10.37
C PRO A 207 4.20 10.56 -11.55
N ASP A 208 3.96 11.22 -12.69
CA ASP A 208 3.47 10.58 -13.91
C ASP A 208 4.06 11.24 -15.16
N ARG A 209 4.08 10.50 -16.29
CA ARG A 209 4.55 11.02 -17.58
C ARG A 209 3.81 12.26 -18.03
N ASP A 210 2.52 12.39 -17.70
CA ASP A 210 1.69 13.50 -18.16
C ASP A 210 2.05 14.83 -17.47
N TYR A 211 2.77 14.80 -16.34
CA TYR A 211 3.37 16.01 -15.76
C TYR A 211 4.43 16.64 -16.67
N TYR A 212 4.99 15.89 -17.62
CA TYR A 212 5.96 16.39 -18.59
C TYR A 212 5.32 16.78 -19.93
N LEU A 213 4.17 16.21 -20.25
CA LEU A 213 3.58 16.21 -21.59
C LEU A 213 2.30 17.06 -21.71
N SER A 214 1.57 17.23 -20.61
CA SER A 214 0.32 17.99 -20.58
C SER A 214 0.55 19.44 -20.15
N GLU A 215 -0.10 20.37 -20.85
CA GLU A 215 -0.15 21.79 -20.47
C GLU A 215 -0.80 22.01 -19.10
N THR A 216 -1.66 21.08 -18.66
CA THR A 216 -2.31 21.11 -17.34
C THR A 216 -1.31 21.15 -16.17
N TYR A 217 -0.10 20.61 -16.36
CA TYR A 217 0.93 20.49 -15.32
C TYR A 217 2.18 21.32 -15.64
N ALA A 218 2.10 22.27 -16.58
CA ALA A 218 3.24 23.09 -16.98
C ALA A 218 3.84 23.88 -15.81
N ASP A 219 3.02 24.33 -14.86
CA ASP A 219 3.46 24.99 -13.63
C ASP A 219 4.29 24.06 -12.73
N LYS A 220 3.84 22.81 -12.56
CA LYS A 220 4.55 21.80 -11.76
C LYS A 220 5.87 21.40 -12.42
N LYS A 221 5.90 21.26 -13.74
CA LYS A 221 7.13 21.00 -14.51
C LYS A 221 8.14 22.14 -14.36
N ALA A 222 7.70 23.39 -14.45
CA ALA A 222 8.55 24.56 -14.26
C ALA A 222 9.09 24.64 -12.81
N ALA A 223 8.24 24.36 -11.82
CA ALA A 223 8.67 24.31 -10.42
C ALA A 223 9.68 23.19 -10.14
N TYR A 224 9.58 22.07 -10.86
CA TYR A 224 10.52 20.97 -10.79
C TYR A 224 11.88 21.31 -11.37
N GLU A 225 11.94 22.01 -12.52
CA GLU A 225 13.20 22.53 -13.06
C GLU A 225 13.92 23.43 -12.05
N LEU A 226 13.16 24.33 -11.41
CA LEU A 226 13.70 25.20 -10.36
C LEU A 226 14.21 24.40 -9.16
N TYR A 227 13.46 23.36 -8.75
CA TYR A 227 13.88 22.47 -7.67
C TYR A 227 15.19 21.75 -7.99
N ILE A 228 15.34 21.18 -9.19
CA ILE A 228 16.59 20.55 -9.63
C ILE A 228 17.74 21.54 -9.55
N LYS A 229 17.57 22.75 -10.09
CA LYS A 229 18.59 23.81 -10.05
C LYS A 229 19.00 24.12 -8.61
N ASP A 230 18.04 24.28 -7.70
CA ASP A 230 18.34 24.63 -6.32
C ASP A 230 19.07 23.50 -5.59
N MET A 231 18.69 22.25 -5.80
CA MET A 231 19.36 21.08 -5.20
C MET A 231 20.80 20.91 -5.72
N LEU A 232 21.02 21.10 -7.02
CA LEU A 232 22.37 21.13 -7.61
C LEU A 232 23.21 22.31 -7.09
N THR A 233 22.58 23.46 -6.83
CA THR A 233 23.25 24.61 -6.22
C THR A 233 23.70 24.30 -4.78
N LEU A 234 22.87 23.61 -4.00
CA LEU A 234 23.18 23.25 -2.61
C LEU A 234 24.38 22.30 -2.48
N THR A 235 24.67 21.51 -3.51
CA THR A 235 25.85 20.61 -3.57
C THR A 235 27.05 21.22 -4.28
N GLY A 236 26.94 22.47 -4.77
CA GLY A 236 28.03 23.16 -5.46
C GLY A 236 28.28 22.66 -6.89
N TYR A 237 27.30 22.03 -7.54
CA TYR A 237 27.40 21.59 -8.92
C TYR A 237 27.56 22.79 -9.87
N ALA A 238 28.45 22.68 -10.86
CA ALA A 238 28.72 23.78 -11.79
C ALA A 238 27.57 23.98 -12.79
N HIS A 239 27.21 25.23 -13.08
CA HIS A 239 26.17 25.62 -14.03
C HIS A 239 24.79 24.92 -13.77
N PRO A 240 24.25 24.99 -12.55
CA PRO A 240 23.06 24.25 -12.16
C PRO A 240 21.83 24.59 -13.00
N GLU A 241 21.73 25.81 -13.54
CA GLU A 241 20.64 26.24 -14.44
C GLU A 241 20.62 25.46 -15.75
N VAL A 242 21.79 25.25 -16.35
CA VAL A 242 21.92 24.52 -17.63
C VAL A 242 21.68 23.03 -17.39
N ALA A 243 22.24 22.50 -16.29
CA ALA A 243 22.05 21.12 -15.88
C ALA A 243 20.56 20.79 -15.64
N ALA A 244 19.84 21.64 -14.91
CA ALA A 244 18.41 21.45 -14.63
C ALA A 244 17.56 21.38 -15.92
N LYS A 245 17.79 22.29 -16.87
CA LYS A 245 17.11 22.28 -18.17
C LYS A 245 17.39 20.99 -18.96
N ASN A 246 18.65 20.57 -18.99
CA ASN A 246 19.05 19.35 -19.70
C ASN A 246 18.43 18.10 -19.05
N ILE A 247 18.35 18.06 -17.71
CA ILE A 247 17.66 17.00 -16.98
C ILE A 247 16.18 16.95 -17.35
N VAL A 248 15.46 18.07 -17.26
CA VAL A 248 14.02 18.09 -17.56
C VAL A 248 13.76 17.74 -19.03
N ALA A 249 14.62 18.18 -19.96
CA ALA A 249 14.53 17.79 -21.37
C ALA A 249 14.71 16.28 -21.56
N MET A 250 15.73 15.69 -20.94
CA MET A 250 15.99 14.26 -20.96
C MET A 250 14.81 13.46 -20.36
N GLU A 251 14.32 13.83 -19.18
CA GLU A 251 13.17 13.18 -18.56
C GLU A 251 11.89 13.35 -19.41
N THR A 252 11.74 14.46 -20.13
CA THR A 252 10.62 14.64 -21.08
C THR A 252 10.70 13.65 -22.23
N GLU A 253 11.88 13.32 -22.76
CA GLU A 253 12.03 12.28 -23.78
C GLU A 253 11.69 10.89 -23.23
N ILE A 254 12.05 10.60 -21.98
CA ILE A 254 11.66 9.35 -21.29
C ILE A 254 10.14 9.30 -21.14
N ALA A 255 9.50 10.40 -20.72
CA ALA A 255 8.05 10.48 -20.54
C ALA A 255 7.30 10.21 -21.86
N LYS A 256 7.78 10.74 -23.00
CA LYS A 256 7.17 10.51 -24.32
C LYS A 256 7.07 9.02 -24.67
N VAL A 257 8.08 8.22 -24.32
CA VAL A 257 8.15 6.80 -24.68
C VAL A 257 7.65 5.85 -23.59
N SER A 258 7.44 6.36 -22.38
CA SER A 258 6.89 5.63 -21.24
C SER A 258 5.43 5.24 -21.48
N TRP A 259 5.04 4.05 -21.03
CA TRP A 259 3.63 3.64 -20.97
C TRP A 259 2.87 4.50 -19.98
N THR A 260 1.58 4.67 -20.23
CA THR A 260 0.63 5.26 -19.27
C THR A 260 0.44 4.34 -18.06
N LYS A 261 -0.10 4.89 -16.96
CA LYS A 261 -0.50 4.08 -15.79
C LYS A 261 -1.57 3.05 -16.14
N ILE A 262 -2.50 3.39 -17.04
CA ILE A 262 -3.55 2.50 -17.53
C ILE A 262 -2.97 1.29 -18.26
N GLU A 263 -1.99 1.50 -19.14
CA GLU A 263 -1.31 0.39 -19.81
C GLU A 263 -0.46 -0.44 -18.84
N SER A 264 0.13 0.20 -17.83
CA SER A 264 1.08 -0.43 -16.90
C SER A 264 0.43 -1.31 -15.84
N ARG A 265 -0.89 -1.25 -15.65
CA ARG A 265 -1.63 -2.13 -14.72
C ARG A 265 -2.20 -3.40 -15.36
N ASP A 266 -1.96 -3.61 -16.66
CA ASP A 266 -2.38 -4.82 -17.37
C ASP A 266 -1.35 -5.93 -17.14
N ASP A 267 -1.67 -6.86 -16.24
CA ASP A 267 -0.78 -7.95 -15.82
C ASP A 267 -0.40 -8.88 -16.97
N THR A 268 -1.28 -9.01 -17.97
CA THR A 268 -1.01 -9.85 -19.14
C THR A 268 0.02 -9.21 -20.07
N LYS A 269 0.01 -7.87 -20.19
CA LYS A 269 0.95 -7.12 -21.03
C LYS A 269 2.29 -6.89 -20.35
N THR A 270 2.32 -6.80 -19.03
CA THR A 270 3.55 -6.56 -18.27
C THR A 270 4.37 -7.84 -18.01
N TYR A 271 3.81 -9.02 -18.26
CA TYR A 271 4.53 -10.28 -18.13
C TYR A 271 5.34 -10.64 -19.39
N ASN A 272 6.58 -10.13 -19.50
CA ASN A 272 7.50 -10.44 -20.61
C ASN A 272 8.83 -11.05 -20.11
N PRO A 273 8.90 -12.35 -19.81
CA PRO A 273 10.11 -12.98 -19.29
C PRO A 273 11.18 -13.13 -20.37
N MET A 274 12.43 -12.83 -20.02
CA MET A 274 13.61 -13.08 -20.88
C MET A 274 14.84 -13.42 -20.03
N ALA A 275 15.87 -14.01 -20.65
CA ALA A 275 17.16 -14.18 -19.97
C ALA A 275 17.85 -12.81 -19.84
N LEU A 276 18.57 -12.56 -18.74
CA LEU A 276 19.24 -11.27 -18.48
C LEU A 276 20.15 -10.85 -19.64
N LYS A 277 20.92 -11.79 -20.19
CA LYS A 277 21.85 -11.54 -21.31
C LYS A 277 21.15 -11.06 -22.59
N ASP A 278 19.89 -11.43 -22.79
CA ASP A 278 19.15 -11.12 -24.01
C ASP A 278 18.78 -9.62 -24.07
N LEU A 279 18.79 -8.92 -22.91
CA LEU A 279 18.56 -7.47 -22.84
C LEU A 279 19.60 -6.67 -23.61
N ASN A 280 20.85 -7.15 -23.71
CA ASN A 280 21.88 -6.48 -24.51
C ASN A 280 21.50 -6.38 -26.00
N THR A 281 20.74 -7.35 -26.52
CA THR A 281 20.22 -7.32 -27.90
C THR A 281 18.83 -6.67 -27.97
N TYR A 282 17.97 -6.91 -26.98
CA TYR A 282 16.61 -6.39 -26.95
C TYR A 282 16.56 -4.86 -26.79
N ALA A 283 17.42 -4.31 -25.93
CA ALA A 283 17.47 -2.90 -25.57
C ALA A 283 18.93 -2.38 -25.60
N PRO A 284 19.55 -2.28 -26.80
CA PRO A 284 20.95 -1.88 -26.91
C PRO A 284 21.16 -0.42 -26.50
N GLY A 285 22.41 -0.08 -26.14
CA GLY A 285 22.79 1.28 -25.75
C GLY A 285 22.94 1.48 -24.23
N PHE A 286 22.57 0.48 -23.44
CA PHE A 286 22.78 0.42 -21.99
C PHE A 286 23.61 -0.82 -21.62
N ASN A 287 24.54 -0.67 -20.66
CA ASN A 287 25.38 -1.79 -20.22
C ASN A 287 24.63 -2.65 -19.18
N TRP A 288 23.74 -3.53 -19.66
CA TRP A 288 22.90 -4.38 -18.81
C TRP A 288 23.71 -5.33 -17.92
N ASP A 289 24.79 -5.91 -18.46
CA ASP A 289 25.64 -6.83 -17.69
C ASP A 289 26.28 -6.12 -16.49
N GLY A 290 26.80 -4.90 -16.70
CA GLY A 290 27.36 -4.08 -15.62
C GLY A 290 26.30 -3.62 -14.61
N PHE A 291 25.11 -3.24 -15.09
CA PHE A 291 23.98 -2.86 -14.25
C PHE A 291 23.55 -4.01 -13.33
N PHE A 292 23.31 -5.22 -13.88
CA PHE A 292 22.91 -6.38 -13.09
C PHE A 292 24.01 -6.87 -12.15
N ALA A 293 25.28 -6.79 -12.57
CA ALA A 293 26.41 -7.12 -11.70
C ALA A 293 26.51 -6.18 -10.51
N ALA A 294 26.41 -4.87 -10.74
CA ALA A 294 26.46 -3.87 -9.68
C ALA A 294 25.24 -3.90 -8.75
N ALA A 295 24.08 -4.29 -9.28
CA ALA A 295 22.88 -4.59 -8.50
C ALA A 295 22.94 -5.95 -7.78
N THR A 296 23.99 -6.76 -7.97
CA THR A 296 24.15 -8.10 -7.36
C THR A 296 23.05 -9.10 -7.73
N VAL A 297 22.50 -9.00 -8.96
CA VAL A 297 21.41 -9.86 -9.46
C VAL A 297 21.78 -10.72 -10.66
N SER A 298 23.06 -10.78 -11.04
CA SER A 298 23.52 -11.60 -12.18
C SER A 298 23.21 -13.10 -12.06
N GLN A 299 22.93 -13.60 -10.85
CA GLN A 299 22.51 -14.97 -10.60
C GLN A 299 21.06 -15.27 -11.00
N ALA A 300 20.24 -14.25 -11.26
CA ALA A 300 18.84 -14.43 -11.64
C ALA A 300 18.72 -15.25 -12.94
N GLN A 301 17.86 -16.26 -12.94
CA GLN A 301 17.63 -17.11 -14.12
C GLN A 301 16.96 -16.34 -15.26
N LYS A 302 16.08 -15.40 -14.90
CA LYS A 302 15.32 -14.56 -15.82
C LYS A 302 14.99 -13.21 -15.20
N VAL A 303 14.58 -12.30 -16.06
CA VAL A 303 13.96 -11.03 -15.69
C VAL A 303 12.61 -10.92 -16.39
N ILE A 304 11.59 -10.49 -15.66
CA ILE A 304 10.25 -10.18 -16.21
C ILE A 304 10.20 -8.69 -16.52
N VAL A 305 10.04 -8.35 -17.80
CA VAL A 305 10.08 -6.97 -18.27
C VAL A 305 8.65 -6.43 -18.39
N GLY A 306 8.31 -5.42 -17.57
CA GLY A 306 7.00 -4.77 -17.54
C GLY A 306 6.65 -4.05 -18.84
N GLN A 307 7.08 -2.80 -18.97
CA GLN A 307 6.78 -1.95 -20.14
C GLN A 307 7.72 -2.27 -21.31
N ASN A 308 7.60 -3.48 -21.84
CA ASN A 308 8.54 -4.10 -22.79
C ASN A 308 8.91 -3.19 -23.98
N THR A 309 7.96 -2.47 -24.59
CA THR A 309 8.23 -1.59 -25.73
C THR A 309 8.80 -0.22 -25.37
N ALA A 310 8.72 0.19 -24.10
CA ALA A 310 9.34 1.42 -23.59
C ALA A 310 10.82 1.20 -23.26
N ILE A 311 11.17 0.06 -22.65
CA ILE A 311 12.55 -0.27 -22.24
C ILE A 311 13.61 -0.03 -23.35
N PRO A 312 13.48 -0.56 -24.59
CA PRO A 312 14.48 -0.33 -25.63
C PRO A 312 14.57 1.13 -26.07
N LYS A 313 13.47 1.88 -26.00
CA LYS A 313 13.46 3.32 -26.33
C LYS A 313 14.16 4.12 -25.23
N ILE A 314 13.94 3.78 -23.97
CA ILE A 314 14.62 4.41 -22.82
C ILE A 314 16.12 4.08 -22.84
N ALA A 315 16.51 2.86 -23.19
CA ALA A 315 17.93 2.48 -23.35
C ALA A 315 18.61 3.32 -24.44
N LYS A 316 17.91 3.58 -25.55
CA LYS A 316 18.39 4.51 -26.58
C LYS A 316 18.53 5.94 -26.06
N ILE A 317 17.57 6.45 -25.28
CA ILE A 317 17.65 7.79 -24.68
C ILE A 317 18.86 7.90 -23.75
N PHE A 318 19.13 6.88 -22.92
CA PHE A 318 20.33 6.83 -22.10
C PHE A 318 21.61 6.94 -22.94
N ALA A 319 21.69 6.18 -24.04
CA ALA A 319 22.84 6.16 -24.93
C ALA A 319 23.09 7.52 -25.60
N ASP A 320 22.01 8.15 -26.06
CA ASP A 320 22.05 9.43 -26.78
C ASP A 320 22.29 10.64 -25.86
N THR A 321 21.95 10.52 -24.57
CA THR A 321 22.12 11.60 -23.59
C THR A 321 23.62 11.90 -23.38
N PRO A 322 24.07 13.14 -23.19
CA PRO A 322 25.46 13.42 -22.79
C PRO A 322 25.80 12.85 -21.40
N LEU A 323 27.02 12.34 -21.19
CA LEU A 323 27.43 11.79 -19.89
C LEU A 323 27.30 12.82 -18.76
N GLU A 324 27.65 14.09 -19.01
CA GLU A 324 27.54 15.16 -18.01
C GLU A 324 26.09 15.46 -17.60
N THR A 325 25.10 15.27 -18.50
CA THR A 325 23.68 15.36 -18.13
C THR A 325 23.30 14.21 -17.20
N LEU A 326 23.81 13.00 -17.44
CA LEU A 326 23.56 11.87 -16.53
C LEU A 326 24.21 12.06 -15.16
N LYS A 327 25.43 12.62 -15.11
CA LYS A 327 26.11 12.92 -13.83
C LYS A 327 25.38 14.00 -13.04
N ALA A 328 24.86 15.03 -13.72
CA ALA A 328 24.00 16.03 -13.10
C ALA A 328 22.71 15.40 -12.58
N TRP A 329 22.09 14.50 -13.37
CA TRP A 329 20.89 13.79 -12.97
C TRP A 329 21.11 12.93 -11.73
N GLU A 330 22.17 12.12 -11.68
CA GLU A 330 22.51 11.32 -10.50
C GLU A 330 22.84 12.19 -9.29
N THR A 331 23.57 13.29 -9.49
CA THR A 331 23.85 14.26 -8.42
C THR A 331 22.55 14.78 -7.82
N PHE A 332 21.59 15.18 -8.67
CA PHE A 332 20.28 15.63 -8.24
C PHE A 332 19.52 14.51 -7.51
N GLN A 333 19.44 13.30 -8.08
CA GLN A 333 18.69 12.17 -7.53
C GLN A 333 19.23 11.74 -6.17
N ALA A 334 20.55 11.58 -6.04
CA ALA A 334 21.19 11.26 -4.76
C ALA A 334 20.93 12.35 -3.72
N THR A 335 20.98 13.63 -4.12
CA THR A 335 20.70 14.75 -3.21
C THR A 335 19.22 14.80 -2.78
N ASP A 336 18.28 14.61 -3.72
CA ASP A 336 16.84 14.59 -3.43
C ASP A 336 16.47 13.47 -2.46
N GLN A 337 16.98 12.26 -2.67
CA GLN A 337 16.75 11.13 -1.78
C GLN A 337 17.41 11.32 -0.40
N ALA A 338 18.65 11.80 -0.37
CA ALA A 338 19.38 12.02 0.87
C ALA A 338 18.83 13.20 1.68
N SER A 339 18.16 14.18 1.05
CA SER A 339 17.75 15.45 1.67
C SER A 339 16.92 15.31 2.94
N ALA A 340 16.20 14.19 3.13
CA ALA A 340 15.46 13.87 4.35
C ALA A 340 16.36 13.61 5.58
N TYR A 341 17.63 13.32 5.35
CA TYR A 341 18.61 12.85 6.34
C TYR A 341 19.82 13.78 6.48
N LEU A 342 19.84 14.91 5.77
CA LEU A 342 20.89 15.93 5.81
C LEU A 342 20.48 17.12 6.71
N GLY A 343 21.23 18.23 6.63
CA GLY A 343 20.91 19.48 7.32
C GLY A 343 19.59 20.12 6.85
N ASP A 344 18.98 20.92 7.71
CA ASP A 344 17.61 21.44 7.54
C ASP A 344 17.42 22.21 6.22
N ARG A 345 18.45 22.86 5.68
CA ARG A 345 18.34 23.55 4.39
C ARG A 345 17.97 22.62 3.22
N PHE A 346 18.44 21.37 3.24
CA PHE A 346 18.08 20.35 2.26
C PHE A 346 16.65 19.86 2.47
N TYR A 347 16.31 19.50 3.71
CA TYR A 347 14.97 19.06 4.04
C TYR A 347 13.90 20.12 3.74
N ASN A 348 14.18 21.37 4.08
CA ASN A 348 13.29 22.51 3.82
C ASN A 348 13.07 22.70 2.32
N ARG A 349 14.14 22.69 1.52
CA ARG A 349 13.99 22.85 0.06
C ARG A 349 13.22 21.69 -0.57
N ARG A 350 13.47 20.46 -0.10
CA ARG A 350 12.73 19.26 -0.48
C ARG A 350 11.26 19.39 -0.13
N PHE A 351 10.93 19.78 1.11
CA PHE A 351 9.54 19.99 1.56
C PHE A 351 8.81 21.02 0.70
N GLU A 352 9.43 22.18 0.47
CA GLU A 352 8.81 23.26 -0.31
C GLU A 352 8.40 22.78 -1.72
N PHE A 353 9.17 21.89 -2.36
CA PHE A 353 8.76 21.30 -3.64
C PHE A 353 7.92 20.03 -3.49
N ARG A 354 8.49 18.95 -2.93
CA ARG A 354 7.92 17.59 -2.90
C ARG A 354 6.61 17.50 -2.11
N SER A 355 6.37 18.41 -1.18
CA SER A 355 5.20 18.39 -0.31
C SER A 355 4.28 19.58 -0.56
N LYS A 356 4.81 20.80 -0.47
CA LYS A 356 4.00 22.01 -0.55
C LYS A 356 3.59 22.35 -1.98
N THR A 357 4.54 22.50 -2.90
CA THR A 357 4.22 22.80 -4.30
C THR A 357 3.49 21.65 -4.98
N MET A 358 3.84 20.40 -4.72
CA MET A 358 3.19 19.26 -5.38
C MET A 358 1.81 18.94 -4.82
N TYR A 359 1.61 19.03 -3.51
CA TYR A 359 0.43 18.47 -2.84
C TYR A 359 -0.31 19.45 -1.91
N GLY A 360 0.13 20.71 -1.85
CA GLY A 360 -0.53 21.73 -1.03
C GLY A 360 -0.34 21.56 0.48
N ILE A 361 0.66 20.80 0.93
CA ILE A 361 0.95 20.60 2.35
C ILE A 361 1.53 21.89 2.94
N ALA A 362 0.87 22.45 3.95
CA ALA A 362 1.20 23.77 4.49
C ALA A 362 2.43 23.77 5.41
N GLU A 363 2.61 22.70 6.19
CA GLU A 363 3.62 22.59 7.24
C GLU A 363 4.41 21.28 7.13
N GLN A 364 5.63 21.28 7.64
CA GLN A 364 6.39 20.05 7.76
C GLN A 364 5.83 19.18 8.88
N ARG A 365 5.83 17.87 8.67
CA ARG A 365 5.63 16.92 9.77
C ARG A 365 6.63 17.21 10.90
N PRO A 366 6.18 17.29 12.16
CA PRO A 366 7.07 17.44 13.30
C PRO A 366 8.21 16.43 13.28
N LEU A 367 9.39 16.81 13.80
CA LEU A 367 10.58 15.97 13.75
C LEU A 367 10.34 14.56 14.33
N TRP A 368 9.57 14.45 15.41
CA TRP A 368 9.27 13.16 16.02
C TRP A 368 8.46 12.26 15.08
N LYS A 369 7.50 12.79 14.32
CA LYS A 369 6.72 12.04 13.32
C LYS A 369 7.64 11.49 12.24
N ARG A 370 8.54 12.35 11.73
CA ARG A 370 9.55 11.96 10.72
C ARG A 370 10.50 10.88 11.25
N ALA A 371 10.93 10.98 12.50
CA ALA A 371 11.80 10.01 13.15
C ALA A 371 11.09 8.65 13.36
N ILE A 372 9.81 8.65 13.74
CA ILE A 372 9.00 7.43 13.82
C ILE A 372 8.84 6.81 12.44
N GLY A 373 8.45 7.58 11.42
CA GLY A 373 8.34 7.08 10.05
C GLY A 373 9.66 6.46 9.54
N THR A 374 10.80 7.13 9.76
CA THR A 374 12.11 6.57 9.41
C THR A 374 12.42 5.27 10.17
N THR A 375 12.02 5.18 11.43
CA THR A 375 12.24 3.96 12.23
C THR A 375 11.36 2.82 11.71
N ASP A 376 10.10 3.11 11.42
CA ASP A 376 9.14 2.16 10.86
C ASP A 376 9.57 1.66 9.47
N ASP A 377 9.97 2.56 8.58
CA ASP A 377 10.42 2.22 7.22
C ASP A 377 11.63 1.28 7.18
N LYS A 378 12.49 1.28 8.21
CA LYS A 378 13.75 0.50 8.21
C LYS A 378 13.70 -0.76 9.04
N ILE A 379 12.94 -0.75 10.13
CA ILE A 379 12.86 -1.88 11.09
C ILE A 379 11.43 -2.12 11.57
N GLY A 380 10.45 -1.86 10.70
CA GLY A 380 9.01 -1.91 11.00
C GLY A 380 8.50 -3.27 11.47
N GLU A 381 9.06 -4.39 11.01
CA GLU A 381 8.69 -5.72 11.52
C GLU A 381 9.01 -5.87 13.03
N ALA A 382 10.14 -5.31 13.49
CA ALA A 382 10.49 -5.33 14.91
C ALA A 382 9.54 -4.43 15.72
N LEU A 383 9.16 -3.27 15.17
CA LEU A 383 8.15 -2.39 15.79
C LEU A 383 6.76 -3.04 15.81
N GLY A 384 6.39 -3.75 14.75
CA GLY A 384 5.11 -4.43 14.62
C GLY A 384 4.91 -5.49 15.69
N ARG A 385 5.97 -6.23 16.02
CA ARG A 385 5.96 -7.18 17.13
C ARG A 385 5.64 -6.52 18.47
N ALA A 386 6.18 -5.33 18.72
CA ALA A 386 5.86 -4.54 19.92
C ALA A 386 4.43 -3.96 19.86
N TYR A 387 4.03 -3.45 18.69
CA TYR A 387 2.70 -2.87 18.46
C TYR A 387 1.58 -3.87 18.76
N VAL A 388 1.67 -5.09 18.21
CA VAL A 388 0.60 -6.09 18.35
C VAL A 388 0.47 -6.60 19.77
N ARG A 389 1.59 -6.73 20.50
CA ARG A 389 1.60 -7.10 21.92
C ARG A 389 0.77 -6.13 22.75
N ASP A 390 0.90 -4.83 22.49
CA ASP A 390 0.34 -3.79 23.35
C ASP A 390 -1.03 -3.29 22.87
N TYR A 391 -1.34 -3.38 21.57
CA TYR A 391 -2.49 -2.70 20.98
C TYR A 391 -3.43 -3.60 20.16
N PHE A 392 -3.16 -4.90 20.01
CA PHE A 392 -4.04 -5.80 19.27
C PHE A 392 -4.49 -7.01 20.11
N PRO A 393 -5.68 -6.95 20.73
CA PRO A 393 -6.15 -8.01 21.60
C PRO A 393 -6.60 -9.26 20.82
N PRO A 394 -6.39 -10.49 21.33
CA PRO A 394 -6.75 -11.73 20.63
C PRO A 394 -8.24 -11.86 20.26
N GLU A 395 -9.14 -11.23 21.04
CA GLU A 395 -10.58 -11.26 20.77
C GLU A 395 -10.98 -10.57 19.46
N SER A 396 -10.24 -9.53 19.04
CA SER A 396 -10.46 -8.86 17.77
C SER A 396 -10.16 -9.79 16.59
N LYS A 397 -9.13 -10.62 16.71
CA LYS A 397 -8.76 -11.60 15.67
C LYS A 397 -9.87 -12.63 15.44
N ALA A 398 -10.42 -13.22 16.49
CA ALA A 398 -11.49 -14.22 16.37
C ALA A 398 -12.77 -13.65 15.73
N LYS A 399 -13.14 -12.40 16.06
CA LYS A 399 -14.29 -11.72 15.42
C LYS A 399 -14.03 -11.43 13.95
N MET A 400 -12.79 -11.07 13.59
CA MET A 400 -12.40 -10.85 12.21
C MET A 400 -12.41 -12.14 11.39
N GLU A 401 -11.96 -13.27 11.96
CA GLU A 401 -12.06 -14.58 11.31
C GLU A 401 -13.52 -14.96 11.00
N ALA A 402 -14.45 -14.68 11.91
CA ALA A 402 -15.88 -14.89 11.68
C ALA A 402 -16.44 -13.99 10.56
N LEU A 403 -16.08 -12.71 10.54
CA LEU A 403 -16.47 -11.79 9.48
C LEU A 403 -15.96 -12.28 8.11
N VAL A 404 -14.68 -12.63 8.00
CA VAL A 404 -14.11 -13.15 6.74
C VAL A 404 -14.84 -14.40 6.27
N HIS A 405 -15.18 -15.32 7.18
CA HIS A 405 -15.96 -16.50 6.84
C HIS A 405 -17.33 -16.14 6.24
N ASP A 406 -18.06 -15.19 6.83
CA ASP A 406 -19.36 -14.76 6.31
C ASP A 406 -19.24 -14.09 4.93
N LEU A 407 -18.19 -13.31 4.71
CA LEU A 407 -17.92 -12.63 3.43
C LEU A 407 -17.56 -13.64 2.32
N LEU A 408 -16.76 -14.66 2.62
CA LEU A 408 -16.48 -15.76 1.68
C LEU A 408 -17.75 -16.56 1.35
N ALA A 409 -18.62 -16.80 2.35
CA ALA A 409 -19.91 -17.45 2.13
C ALA A 409 -20.84 -16.60 1.25
N ALA A 410 -20.87 -15.27 1.45
CA ALA A 410 -21.62 -14.35 0.61
C ALA A 410 -21.11 -14.36 -0.84
N MET A 411 -19.79 -14.34 -1.06
CA MET A 411 -19.21 -14.39 -2.41
C MET A 411 -19.53 -15.71 -3.11
N LYS A 412 -19.47 -16.84 -2.38
CA LYS A 412 -19.89 -18.13 -2.92
C LYS A 412 -21.33 -18.09 -3.43
N LEU A 413 -22.25 -17.59 -2.61
CA LEU A 413 -23.67 -17.49 -2.97
C LEU A 413 -23.89 -16.58 -4.17
N ARG A 414 -23.13 -15.49 -4.27
CA ARG A 414 -23.16 -14.61 -5.45
C ARG A 414 -22.75 -15.32 -6.72
N ILE A 415 -21.58 -15.97 -6.72
CA ILE A 415 -21.07 -16.74 -7.88
C ILE A 415 -22.09 -17.81 -8.30
N ASP A 416 -22.66 -18.56 -7.36
CA ASP A 416 -23.68 -19.58 -7.64
C ASP A 416 -24.89 -18.99 -8.38
N ASN A 417 -25.31 -17.77 -8.03
CA ASN A 417 -26.50 -17.11 -8.57
C ASN A 417 -26.26 -16.18 -9.78
N LEU A 418 -25.02 -15.96 -10.21
CA LEU A 418 -24.73 -15.11 -11.38
C LEU A 418 -25.46 -15.62 -12.64
N THR A 419 -26.26 -14.78 -13.30
CA THR A 419 -27.02 -15.20 -14.48
C THR A 419 -26.24 -15.05 -15.79
N TRP A 420 -25.18 -14.23 -15.78
CA TRP A 420 -24.41 -13.91 -16.98
C TRP A 420 -23.23 -14.86 -17.22
N MET A 421 -22.72 -15.53 -16.17
CA MET A 421 -21.56 -16.43 -16.22
C MET A 421 -21.97 -17.90 -16.43
N SER A 422 -21.27 -18.62 -17.30
CA SER A 422 -21.52 -20.03 -17.60
C SER A 422 -21.10 -20.98 -16.45
N ALA A 423 -21.66 -22.19 -16.43
CA ALA A 423 -21.35 -23.18 -15.40
C ALA A 423 -19.85 -23.57 -15.31
N PRO A 424 -19.10 -23.74 -16.42
CA PRO A 424 -17.66 -23.99 -16.35
C PRO A 424 -16.86 -22.86 -15.69
N THR A 425 -17.12 -21.60 -16.05
CA THR A 425 -16.43 -20.44 -15.47
C THR A 425 -16.79 -20.28 -13.98
N LYS A 426 -18.06 -20.49 -13.61
CA LYS A 426 -18.48 -20.53 -12.19
C LYS A 426 -17.74 -21.58 -11.39
N ALA A 427 -17.58 -22.79 -11.92
CA ALA A 427 -16.86 -23.85 -11.24
C ALA A 427 -15.41 -23.45 -10.94
N LYS A 428 -14.75 -22.76 -11.88
CA LYS A 428 -13.39 -22.22 -11.68
C LYS A 428 -13.34 -21.05 -10.71
N ALA A 429 -14.32 -20.16 -10.74
CA ALA A 429 -14.43 -19.07 -9.76
C ALA A 429 -14.63 -19.60 -8.34
N LEU A 430 -15.46 -20.64 -8.16
CA LEU A 430 -15.65 -21.33 -6.89
C LEU A 430 -14.40 -22.08 -6.43
N GLU A 431 -13.68 -22.73 -7.36
CA GLU A 431 -12.40 -23.36 -7.08
C GLU A 431 -11.41 -22.33 -6.54
N LYS A 432 -11.26 -21.18 -7.22
CA LYS A 432 -10.41 -20.09 -6.77
C LYS A 432 -10.82 -19.55 -5.40
N LEU A 433 -12.11 -19.29 -5.19
CA LEU A 433 -12.63 -18.82 -3.90
C LEU A 433 -12.30 -19.80 -2.76
N SER A 434 -12.36 -21.11 -3.04
CA SER A 434 -12.10 -22.15 -2.03
C SER A 434 -10.63 -22.25 -1.59
N THR A 435 -9.71 -21.66 -2.34
CA THR A 435 -8.27 -21.66 -2.04
C THR A 435 -7.76 -20.32 -1.52
N PHE A 436 -8.64 -19.37 -1.17
CA PHE A 436 -8.23 -18.08 -0.61
C PHE A 436 -7.47 -18.25 0.71
N GLY A 437 -6.23 -17.77 0.76
CA GLY A 437 -5.47 -17.58 2.00
C GLY A 437 -6.01 -16.38 2.79
N VAL A 438 -5.98 -16.46 4.11
CA VAL A 438 -6.43 -15.37 5.00
C VAL A 438 -5.39 -15.10 6.07
N LYS A 439 -4.91 -13.86 6.15
CA LYS A 439 -3.94 -13.39 7.15
C LYS A 439 -4.50 -12.20 7.92
N ILE A 440 -4.56 -12.31 9.25
CA ILE A 440 -5.23 -11.32 10.12
C ILE A 440 -4.31 -10.90 11.26
N GLY A 441 -4.11 -9.60 11.39
CA GLY A 441 -3.38 -8.93 12.45
C GLY A 441 -1.88 -8.85 12.19
N TYR A 442 -1.19 -9.99 12.23
CA TYR A 442 0.28 -10.02 12.27
C TYR A 442 0.87 -11.39 11.83
N PRO A 443 2.14 -11.42 11.39
CA PRO A 443 2.80 -12.67 10.98
C PRO A 443 3.15 -13.57 12.17
N ASN A 444 3.17 -14.89 11.94
CA ASN A 444 3.65 -15.85 12.95
C ASN A 444 5.18 -15.93 13.00
N LYS A 445 5.86 -15.53 11.91
CA LYS A 445 7.30 -15.51 11.76
C LYS A 445 7.74 -14.08 11.52
N TRP A 446 8.76 -13.65 12.27
CA TRP A 446 9.24 -12.28 12.21
C TRP A 446 10.59 -12.19 11.52
N ARG A 447 10.86 -11.04 10.93
CA ARG A 447 12.15 -10.73 10.33
C ARG A 447 13.28 -10.72 11.35
N ASP A 448 14.45 -11.21 10.95
CA ASP A 448 15.69 -11.14 11.71
C ASP A 448 16.51 -9.91 11.29
N TYR A 449 16.88 -9.07 12.26
CA TYR A 449 17.70 -7.87 12.06
C TYR A 449 19.11 -7.99 12.67
N ALA A 450 19.57 -9.18 13.04
CA ALA A 450 20.89 -9.39 13.65
C ALA A 450 22.04 -8.83 12.78
N GLY A 451 21.94 -8.99 11.45
CA GLY A 451 22.94 -8.49 10.49
C GLY A 451 22.92 -6.98 10.24
N LEU A 452 21.88 -6.25 10.68
CA LEU A 452 21.76 -4.82 10.45
C LEU A 452 22.45 -4.02 11.56
N THR A 453 23.44 -3.20 11.23
CA THR A 453 24.08 -2.30 12.20
C THR A 453 23.43 -0.92 12.22
N ILE A 454 22.97 -0.49 13.39
CA ILE A 454 22.43 0.85 13.65
C ILE A 454 23.31 1.56 14.68
N LYS A 455 23.52 2.87 14.51
CA LYS A 455 24.32 3.73 15.39
C LYS A 455 23.54 4.99 15.75
N ALA A 456 23.54 5.36 17.04
CA ALA A 456 22.77 6.50 17.54
C ALA A 456 23.21 7.87 16.99
N ASP A 457 24.42 7.97 16.42
CA ASP A 457 25.07 9.20 15.97
C ASP A 457 25.34 9.24 14.45
N ASP A 458 24.70 8.36 13.68
CA ASP A 458 24.94 8.25 12.23
C ASP A 458 23.65 7.94 11.46
N LEU A 459 22.74 8.93 11.37
CA LEU A 459 21.48 8.77 10.64
C LEU A 459 21.70 8.42 9.17
N TYR A 460 22.52 9.19 8.45
CA TYR A 460 22.76 8.97 7.03
C TYR A 460 23.31 7.56 6.77
N GLY A 461 24.33 7.14 7.51
CA GLY A 461 24.87 5.78 7.37
C GLY A 461 23.91 4.70 7.85
N ASN A 462 23.00 4.97 8.80
CA ASN A 462 21.92 4.04 9.15
C ASN A 462 20.99 3.80 7.96
N ILE A 463 20.66 4.85 7.18
CA ILE A 463 19.83 4.70 5.98
C ILE A 463 20.55 3.86 4.93
N GLU A 464 21.81 4.14 4.62
CA GLU A 464 22.59 3.36 3.65
C GLU A 464 22.70 1.89 4.07
N ARG A 465 23.05 1.61 5.33
CA ARG A 465 23.14 0.24 5.85
C ARG A 465 21.80 -0.48 5.80
N SER A 466 20.70 0.22 6.08
CA SER A 466 19.35 -0.37 6.04
C SER A 466 18.92 -0.67 4.61
N SER A 467 19.18 0.23 3.66
CA SER A 467 18.90 0.01 2.23
C SER A 467 19.70 -1.18 1.68
N ALA A 468 20.99 -1.26 1.97
CA ALA A 468 21.83 -2.38 1.56
C ALA A 468 21.40 -3.71 2.20
N PHE A 469 21.02 -3.70 3.48
CA PHE A 469 20.50 -4.87 4.18
C PHE A 469 19.20 -5.37 3.55
N GLU A 470 18.27 -4.47 3.25
CA GLU A 470 16.99 -4.81 2.62
C GLU A 470 17.18 -5.34 1.19
N TRP A 471 18.03 -4.69 0.40
CA TRP A 471 18.34 -5.17 -0.94
C TRP A 471 18.97 -6.56 -0.93
N ALA A 472 19.96 -6.80 -0.05
CA ALA A 472 20.59 -8.11 0.08
C ALA A 472 19.58 -9.21 0.48
N TYR A 473 18.61 -8.89 1.34
CA TYR A 473 17.52 -9.82 1.63
C TYR A 473 16.69 -10.11 0.38
N ASN A 474 16.23 -9.10 -0.35
CA ASN A 474 15.41 -9.30 -1.55
C ASN A 474 16.16 -10.13 -2.60
N VAL A 475 17.42 -9.80 -2.86
CA VAL A 475 18.31 -10.55 -3.76
C VAL A 475 18.46 -12.01 -3.33
N SER A 476 18.54 -12.30 -2.04
CA SER A 476 18.66 -13.68 -1.53
C SER A 476 17.43 -14.57 -1.82
N HIS A 477 16.29 -13.96 -2.17
CA HIS A 477 15.04 -14.67 -2.49
C HIS A 477 14.81 -14.85 -3.98
N ILE A 478 15.67 -14.30 -4.85
CA ILE A 478 15.57 -14.51 -6.29
C ILE A 478 15.63 -16.01 -6.61
N ASP A 479 14.68 -16.48 -7.42
CA ASP A 479 14.53 -17.88 -7.83
C ASP A 479 14.36 -18.87 -6.66
N LYS A 480 14.00 -18.38 -5.47
CA LYS A 480 13.72 -19.21 -4.28
C LYS A 480 12.22 -19.40 -4.07
N PRO A 481 11.83 -20.51 -3.39
CA PRO A 481 10.47 -20.68 -2.91
C PRO A 481 10.06 -19.52 -1.99
N ILE A 482 8.83 -19.08 -2.13
CA ILE A 482 8.20 -18.08 -1.26
C ILE A 482 7.84 -18.76 0.07
N ASP A 483 8.05 -18.07 1.18
CA ASP A 483 7.55 -18.48 2.49
C ASP A 483 6.03 -18.20 2.54
N PRO A 484 5.15 -19.20 2.76
CA PRO A 484 3.72 -18.98 2.85
C PRO A 484 3.33 -17.99 3.97
N GLU A 485 4.18 -17.83 4.99
CA GLU A 485 3.96 -16.88 6.10
C GLU A 485 4.50 -15.47 5.82
N ASP A 486 4.96 -15.17 4.59
CA ASP A 486 5.48 -13.86 4.20
C ASP A 486 4.36 -12.81 4.08
N TRP A 487 4.60 -11.62 4.63
CA TRP A 487 3.66 -10.48 4.61
C TRP A 487 4.27 -9.33 3.80
N GLU A 488 3.42 -8.58 3.11
CA GLU A 488 3.82 -7.41 2.32
C GLU A 488 3.60 -6.09 3.08
N MET A 489 2.93 -6.15 4.24
CA MET A 489 2.67 -5.01 5.12
C MET A 489 2.96 -5.35 6.57
N THR A 490 3.50 -4.39 7.32
CA THR A 490 3.71 -4.51 8.76
C THR A 490 2.37 -4.40 9.51
N PRO A 491 2.25 -4.98 10.73
CA PRO A 491 1.00 -4.95 11.51
C PRO A 491 0.42 -3.57 11.82
N GLN A 492 1.27 -2.56 11.93
CA GLN A 492 0.92 -1.17 12.24
C GLN A 492 0.46 -0.36 11.02
N THR A 493 0.56 -0.93 9.81
CA THR A 493 0.08 -0.31 8.57
C THR A 493 -1.44 -0.26 8.55
N VAL A 494 -2.00 0.92 8.30
CA VAL A 494 -3.46 1.11 8.16
C VAL A 494 -3.84 0.92 6.70
N ASN A 495 -3.96 -0.34 6.30
CA ASN A 495 -4.40 -0.74 4.96
C ASN A 495 -4.86 -2.20 4.96
N ALA A 496 -5.24 -2.74 3.79
CA ALA A 496 -5.41 -4.16 3.51
C ALA A 496 -4.86 -4.46 2.11
N TYR A 497 -4.71 -5.74 1.76
CA TYR A 497 -4.36 -6.13 0.39
C TYR A 497 -4.83 -7.53 0.01
N TYR A 498 -4.98 -7.73 -1.30
CA TYR A 498 -5.05 -9.01 -1.97
C TYR A 498 -3.78 -9.25 -2.80
N SER A 499 -3.21 -10.45 -2.69
CA SER A 499 -2.07 -10.89 -3.50
C SER A 499 -2.52 -11.91 -4.55
N PRO A 500 -2.50 -11.58 -5.86
CA PRO A 500 -2.96 -12.49 -6.92
C PRO A 500 -2.15 -13.78 -7.01
N THR A 501 -0.83 -13.70 -6.85
CA THR A 501 0.10 -14.83 -6.98
C THR A 501 0.06 -15.81 -5.81
N LYS A 502 -0.43 -15.34 -4.66
CA LYS A 502 -0.63 -16.16 -3.45
C LYS A 502 -2.11 -16.53 -3.25
N ASN A 503 -3.02 -15.90 -4.00
CA ASN A 503 -4.47 -15.96 -3.82
C ASN A 503 -4.85 -15.77 -2.34
N GLU A 504 -4.35 -14.71 -1.70
CA GLU A 504 -4.58 -14.44 -0.28
C GLU A 504 -5.00 -13.00 0.00
N ILE A 505 -5.77 -12.81 1.06
CA ILE A 505 -6.20 -11.51 1.58
C ILE A 505 -5.58 -11.28 2.97
N VAL A 506 -5.12 -10.05 3.22
CA VAL A 506 -4.33 -9.71 4.41
C VAL A 506 -4.82 -8.42 5.06
N PHE A 507 -5.02 -8.48 6.38
CA PHE A 507 -5.53 -7.37 7.18
C PHE A 507 -4.59 -7.10 8.38
N PRO A 508 -3.63 -6.17 8.26
CA PRO A 508 -2.80 -5.71 9.37
C PRO A 508 -3.60 -5.29 10.62
N ALA A 509 -3.00 -5.43 11.80
CA ALA A 509 -3.67 -5.13 13.07
C ALA A 509 -4.19 -3.68 13.18
N ALA A 510 -3.53 -2.72 12.53
CA ALA A 510 -3.88 -1.32 12.65
C ALA A 510 -5.17 -0.93 11.91
N ILE A 511 -5.55 -1.60 10.81
CA ILE A 511 -6.85 -1.34 10.15
C ILE A 511 -8.04 -1.91 10.94
N LEU A 512 -7.79 -2.85 11.86
CA LEU A 512 -8.80 -3.55 12.65
C LEU A 512 -9.25 -2.74 13.89
N GLN A 513 -9.55 -1.46 13.65
CA GLN A 513 -9.91 -0.46 14.64
C GLN A 513 -10.97 0.50 14.08
N ALA A 514 -11.70 1.18 14.97
CA ALA A 514 -12.74 2.13 14.58
C ALA A 514 -12.16 3.31 13.79
N PRO A 515 -12.77 3.74 12.67
CA PRO A 515 -14.16 3.44 12.30
C PRO A 515 -14.36 2.19 11.41
N PHE A 516 -13.30 1.45 11.08
CA PHE A 516 -13.41 0.24 10.24
C PHE A 516 -13.98 -0.93 11.02
N PHE A 517 -13.41 -1.20 12.19
CA PHE A 517 -13.82 -2.29 13.06
C PHE A 517 -13.85 -1.86 14.52
N ASP A 518 -15.03 -1.92 15.13
CA ASP A 518 -15.19 -1.82 16.57
C ASP A 518 -15.86 -3.09 17.10
N PRO A 519 -15.19 -3.91 17.93
CA PRO A 519 -15.77 -5.13 18.47
C PRO A 519 -16.99 -4.88 19.37
N LYS A 520 -17.26 -3.63 19.76
CA LYS A 520 -18.40 -3.21 20.60
C LYS A 520 -19.51 -2.49 19.82
N ALA A 521 -19.29 -2.17 18.53
CA ALA A 521 -20.29 -1.53 17.69
C ALA A 521 -21.42 -2.48 17.25
N ASP A 522 -22.50 -1.91 16.71
CA ASP A 522 -23.55 -2.69 16.02
C ASP A 522 -22.93 -3.43 14.83
N PRO A 523 -23.19 -4.74 14.66
CA PRO A 523 -22.60 -5.51 13.58
C PRO A 523 -22.85 -4.91 12.19
N ALA A 524 -24.00 -4.27 11.94
CA ALA A 524 -24.29 -3.68 10.63
C ALA A 524 -23.22 -2.64 10.22
N VAL A 525 -22.70 -1.86 11.18
CA VAL A 525 -21.60 -0.93 10.92
C VAL A 525 -20.33 -1.67 10.51
N ASN A 526 -19.95 -2.70 11.28
CA ASN A 526 -18.75 -3.48 10.97
C ASN A 526 -18.85 -4.17 9.60
N TYR A 527 -20.01 -4.72 9.22
CA TYR A 527 -20.19 -5.33 7.89
C TYR A 527 -20.15 -4.29 6.75
N GLY A 528 -20.62 -3.06 6.98
CA GLY A 528 -20.50 -1.96 6.01
C GLY A 528 -19.09 -1.39 5.90
N ALA A 529 -18.39 -1.30 7.04
CA ALA A 529 -17.06 -0.74 7.16
C ALA A 529 -15.97 -1.79 6.86
N ILE A 530 -15.41 -2.48 7.87
CA ILE A 530 -14.39 -3.52 7.63
C ILE A 530 -14.91 -4.67 6.76
N GLY A 531 -16.19 -5.03 6.82
CA GLY A 531 -16.80 -6.03 5.94
C GLY A 531 -16.79 -5.59 4.48
N GLY A 532 -16.99 -4.29 4.22
CA GLY A 532 -16.81 -3.69 2.90
C GLY A 532 -15.37 -3.79 2.41
N VAL A 533 -14.39 -3.56 3.29
CA VAL A 533 -12.95 -3.72 2.98
C VAL A 533 -12.60 -5.19 2.72
N ILE A 534 -13.07 -6.12 3.55
CA ILE A 534 -12.86 -7.56 3.32
C ILE A 534 -13.47 -8.00 1.98
N GLY A 535 -14.70 -7.57 1.70
CA GLY A 535 -15.35 -7.84 0.43
C GLY A 535 -14.61 -7.24 -0.76
N HIS A 536 -14.00 -6.06 -0.58
CA HIS A 536 -13.15 -5.41 -1.57
C HIS A 536 -11.92 -6.28 -1.89
N GLU A 537 -11.18 -6.74 -0.86
CA GLU A 537 -10.03 -7.64 -1.07
C GLU A 537 -10.41 -8.99 -1.69
N ILE A 538 -11.56 -9.57 -1.31
CA ILE A 538 -12.07 -10.79 -1.97
C ILE A 538 -12.37 -10.52 -3.44
N THR A 539 -12.94 -9.35 -3.75
CA THR A 539 -13.34 -8.98 -5.11
C THR A 539 -12.12 -8.70 -6.00
N HIS A 540 -10.99 -8.25 -5.45
CA HIS A 540 -9.74 -8.12 -6.21
C HIS A 540 -9.31 -9.44 -6.86
N GLY A 541 -9.58 -10.60 -6.23
CA GLY A 541 -9.34 -11.89 -6.87
C GLY A 541 -10.19 -12.15 -8.13
N PHE A 542 -11.15 -11.28 -8.43
CA PHE A 542 -12.05 -11.38 -9.56
C PHE A 542 -12.22 -10.05 -10.31
N ASP A 543 -11.41 -9.04 -10.05
CA ASP A 543 -11.47 -7.77 -10.79
C ASP A 543 -10.91 -7.91 -12.23
N ASP A 544 -10.71 -6.79 -12.92
CA ASP A 544 -10.24 -6.80 -14.31
C ASP A 544 -8.84 -7.42 -14.48
N GLN A 545 -8.01 -7.45 -13.43
CA GLN A 545 -6.69 -8.07 -13.42
C GLN A 545 -6.69 -9.40 -12.67
N GLY A 546 -7.23 -9.46 -11.46
CA GLY A 546 -7.26 -10.65 -10.63
C GLY A 546 -8.00 -11.82 -11.27
N ARG A 547 -8.97 -11.58 -12.16
CA ARG A 547 -9.61 -12.64 -12.95
C ARG A 547 -8.64 -13.44 -13.82
N HIS A 548 -7.46 -12.89 -14.12
CA HIS A 548 -6.42 -13.56 -14.92
C HIS A 548 -5.55 -14.51 -14.10
N TYR A 549 -5.80 -14.66 -12.80
CA TYR A 549 -5.09 -15.60 -11.93
C TYR A 549 -6.03 -16.74 -11.53
N ASP A 550 -5.58 -17.98 -11.65
CA ASP A 550 -6.36 -19.16 -11.26
C ASP A 550 -6.31 -19.43 -9.74
N SER A 551 -6.86 -20.58 -9.32
CA SER A 551 -6.88 -21.03 -7.91
C SER A 551 -5.50 -21.27 -7.30
N THR A 552 -4.45 -21.36 -8.11
CA THR A 552 -3.06 -21.54 -7.67
C THR A 552 -2.29 -20.22 -7.64
N GLY A 553 -2.91 -19.12 -8.09
CA GLY A 553 -2.26 -17.83 -8.28
C GLY A 553 -1.47 -17.73 -9.58
N ALA A 554 -1.69 -18.63 -10.56
CA ALA A 554 -0.99 -18.57 -11.85
C ALA A 554 -1.73 -17.66 -12.83
N LEU A 555 -1.00 -16.77 -13.50
CA LEU A 555 -1.50 -15.90 -14.57
C LEU A 555 -1.84 -16.73 -15.82
N ILE A 556 -3.11 -17.09 -15.95
CA ILE A 556 -3.69 -17.92 -17.01
C ILE A 556 -5.13 -17.50 -17.30
N ASP A 557 -5.55 -17.59 -18.56
CA ASP A 557 -6.96 -17.40 -18.91
C ASP A 557 -7.75 -18.68 -18.65
N TRP A 558 -8.66 -18.63 -17.67
CA TRP A 558 -9.52 -19.74 -17.26
C TRP A 558 -11.01 -19.47 -17.54
N TRP A 559 -11.34 -18.35 -18.19
CA TRP A 559 -12.70 -17.98 -18.55
C TRP A 559 -13.06 -18.46 -19.95
N THR A 560 -14.34 -18.67 -20.22
CA THR A 560 -14.79 -18.78 -21.62
C THR A 560 -14.76 -17.41 -22.29
N PRO A 561 -14.51 -17.32 -23.62
CA PRO A 561 -14.54 -16.06 -24.35
C PRO A 561 -15.86 -15.30 -24.20
N GLU A 562 -16.99 -16.02 -24.16
CA GLU A 562 -18.32 -15.43 -24.00
C GLU A 562 -18.51 -14.77 -22.63
N ASP A 563 -18.02 -15.40 -21.56
CA ASP A 563 -18.12 -14.84 -20.21
C ASP A 563 -17.17 -13.65 -20.03
N ALA A 564 -15.96 -13.72 -20.60
CA ALA A 564 -15.02 -12.60 -20.62
C ALA A 564 -15.62 -11.39 -21.35
N THR A 565 -16.27 -11.58 -22.50
CA THR A 565 -16.94 -10.50 -23.25
C THR A 565 -18.05 -9.83 -22.44
N LYS A 566 -18.85 -10.61 -21.70
CA LYS A 566 -19.92 -10.07 -20.85
C LYS A 566 -19.36 -9.28 -19.67
N PHE A 567 -18.30 -9.77 -19.04
CA PHE A 567 -17.60 -9.05 -17.97
C PHE A 567 -17.04 -7.72 -18.50
N GLU A 568 -16.35 -7.75 -19.64
CA GLU A 568 -15.79 -6.54 -20.27
C GLU A 568 -16.87 -5.50 -20.62
N ALA A 569 -18.05 -5.93 -21.05
CA ALA A 569 -19.16 -5.00 -21.28
C ALA A 569 -19.58 -4.26 -20.00
N GLN A 570 -19.54 -4.93 -18.84
CA GLN A 570 -19.84 -4.31 -17.55
C GLN A 570 -18.71 -3.39 -17.08
N THR A 571 -17.44 -3.77 -17.27
CA THR A 571 -16.30 -2.90 -16.92
C THR A 571 -16.31 -1.64 -17.78
N VAL A 572 -16.59 -1.73 -19.08
CA VAL A 572 -16.74 -0.55 -19.95
C VAL A 572 -17.87 0.37 -19.48
N ALA A 573 -19.00 -0.19 -19.04
CA ALA A 573 -20.10 0.60 -18.50
C ALA A 573 -19.71 1.30 -17.19
N LEU A 574 -19.02 0.60 -16.29
CA LEU A 574 -18.55 1.15 -15.02
C LEU A 574 -17.52 2.26 -15.25
N GLY A 575 -16.54 2.02 -16.13
CA GLY A 575 -15.52 3.00 -16.50
C GLY A 575 -16.13 4.30 -16.98
N LYS A 576 -17.14 4.23 -17.87
CA LYS A 576 -17.88 5.41 -18.34
C LYS A 576 -18.62 6.15 -17.22
N GLN A 577 -19.13 5.45 -16.21
CA GLN A 577 -19.73 6.12 -15.05
C GLN A 577 -18.68 6.91 -14.27
N TYR A 578 -17.50 6.34 -14.06
CA TYR A 578 -16.41 6.98 -13.32
C TYR A 578 -15.72 8.09 -14.12
N ASP A 579 -15.54 7.94 -15.44
CA ASP A 579 -15.01 8.98 -16.34
C ASP A 579 -15.82 10.28 -16.29
N ALA A 580 -17.10 10.20 -15.94
CA ALA A 580 -17.98 11.36 -15.82
C ALA A 580 -17.84 12.11 -14.47
N TYR A 581 -17.05 11.60 -13.53
CA TYR A 581 -16.85 12.22 -12.23
C TYR A 581 -15.72 13.24 -12.24
N GLU A 582 -16.05 14.47 -11.86
CA GLU A 582 -15.15 15.62 -11.82
C GLU A 582 -14.98 16.07 -10.34
N PRO A 583 -14.04 15.51 -9.57
CA PRO A 583 -13.76 15.94 -8.20
C PRO A 583 -13.25 17.38 -8.10
N VAL A 584 -12.48 17.82 -9.10
CA VAL A 584 -11.92 19.17 -9.22
C VAL A 584 -12.21 19.65 -10.64
N PRO A 585 -12.66 20.90 -10.85
CA PRO A 585 -12.94 21.41 -12.19
C PRO A 585 -11.79 21.20 -13.17
N GLY A 586 -12.08 20.57 -14.31
CA GLY A 586 -11.11 20.20 -15.34
C GLY A 586 -10.39 18.87 -15.13
N PHE A 587 -10.56 18.20 -13.98
CA PHE A 587 -9.91 16.94 -13.65
C PHE A 587 -10.95 15.85 -13.43
N HIS A 588 -11.04 14.92 -14.37
CA HIS A 588 -11.99 13.82 -14.34
C HIS A 588 -11.29 12.54 -13.87
N VAL A 589 -11.99 11.74 -13.06
CA VAL A 589 -11.53 10.39 -12.70
C VAL A 589 -11.26 9.60 -13.99
N GLN A 590 -10.19 8.81 -14.00
CA GLN A 590 -9.86 7.94 -15.13
C GLN A 590 -10.40 6.54 -14.83
N GLY A 591 -11.54 6.20 -15.42
CA GLY A 591 -12.22 4.91 -15.21
C GLY A 591 -11.36 3.71 -15.60
N GLY A 592 -10.53 3.83 -16.63
CA GLY A 592 -9.56 2.78 -17.01
C GLY A 592 -8.42 2.59 -16.00
N LEU A 593 -7.97 3.67 -15.34
CA LEU A 593 -6.96 3.62 -14.28
C LEU A 593 -7.55 2.99 -13.01
N THR A 594 -8.78 3.39 -12.68
CA THR A 594 -9.43 3.06 -11.40
C THR A 594 -10.27 1.78 -11.43
N MET A 595 -10.25 1.03 -12.54
CA MET A 595 -11.20 -0.05 -12.79
C MET A 595 -11.19 -1.14 -11.71
N GLY A 596 -10.01 -1.64 -11.32
CA GLY A 596 -9.90 -2.71 -10.34
C GLY A 596 -10.52 -2.30 -9.00
N GLU A 597 -10.13 -1.12 -8.51
CA GLU A 597 -10.64 -0.51 -7.29
C GLU A 597 -12.14 -0.26 -7.33
N ASN A 598 -12.66 0.24 -8.46
CA ASN A 598 -14.09 0.51 -8.62
C ASN A 598 -14.93 -0.77 -8.64
N ILE A 599 -14.42 -1.85 -9.25
CA ILE A 599 -15.05 -3.17 -9.22
C ILE A 599 -15.00 -3.72 -7.79
N ALA A 600 -13.86 -3.59 -7.13
CA ALA A 600 -13.64 -4.07 -5.77
C ALA A 600 -14.50 -3.32 -4.74
N ASP A 601 -14.67 -2.01 -4.84
CA ASP A 601 -15.59 -1.24 -3.97
C ASP A 601 -17.05 -1.64 -4.17
N LEU A 602 -17.48 -1.82 -5.43
CA LEU A 602 -18.83 -2.28 -5.74
C LEU A 602 -19.09 -3.68 -5.18
N GLY A 603 -18.15 -4.61 -5.39
CA GLY A 603 -18.21 -5.95 -4.82
C GLY A 603 -18.18 -5.90 -3.29
N GLY A 604 -17.34 -5.04 -2.71
CA GLY A 604 -17.17 -4.85 -1.27
C GLY A 604 -18.46 -4.50 -0.57
N ILE A 605 -19.19 -3.47 -1.03
CA ILE A 605 -20.47 -3.09 -0.41
C ILE A 605 -21.57 -4.14 -0.63
N LEU A 606 -21.59 -4.83 -1.77
CA LEU A 606 -22.52 -5.92 -2.03
C LEU A 606 -22.29 -7.10 -1.09
N LEU A 607 -21.03 -7.51 -0.92
CA LEU A 607 -20.64 -8.61 -0.04
C LEU A 607 -20.85 -8.24 1.43
N GLY A 608 -20.49 -7.03 1.86
CA GLY A 608 -20.76 -6.55 3.21
C GLY A 608 -22.25 -6.61 3.57
N LEU A 609 -23.12 -6.17 2.66
CA LEU A 609 -24.57 -6.24 2.85
C LEU A 609 -25.09 -7.68 2.91
N ASP A 610 -24.69 -8.52 1.96
CA ASP A 610 -25.16 -9.91 1.92
C ASP A 610 -24.65 -10.72 3.12
N ALA A 611 -23.39 -10.52 3.53
CA ALA A 611 -22.83 -11.15 4.71
C ALA A 611 -23.53 -10.69 6.00
N TYR A 612 -23.88 -9.40 6.09
CA TYR A 612 -24.72 -8.92 7.18
C TYR A 612 -26.07 -9.66 7.21
N HIS A 613 -26.75 -9.79 6.08
CA HIS A 613 -28.02 -10.53 6.01
C HIS A 613 -27.87 -12.01 6.39
N LEU A 614 -26.79 -12.66 5.98
CA LEU A 614 -26.48 -14.04 6.38
C LEU A 614 -26.29 -14.16 7.90
N SER A 615 -25.58 -13.20 8.50
CA SER A 615 -25.30 -13.17 9.95
C SER A 615 -26.56 -13.12 10.82
N LEU A 616 -27.66 -12.59 10.29
CA LEU A 616 -28.94 -12.52 11.01
C LEU A 616 -29.62 -13.89 11.17
N GLY A 617 -29.22 -14.90 10.40
CA GLY A 617 -29.80 -16.24 10.48
C GLY A 617 -31.31 -16.27 10.26
N GLY A 618 -31.82 -15.40 9.38
CA GLY A 618 -33.25 -15.24 9.09
C GLY A 618 -34.04 -14.43 10.11
N LYS A 619 -33.41 -13.89 11.16
CA LYS A 619 -34.06 -12.98 12.12
C LYS A 619 -34.17 -11.57 11.52
N PRO A 620 -35.20 -10.79 11.91
CA PRO A 620 -35.25 -9.39 11.51
C PRO A 620 -34.08 -8.60 12.13
N ALA A 621 -33.48 -7.72 11.34
CA ALA A 621 -32.49 -6.77 11.82
C ALA A 621 -33.09 -5.81 12.86
N PRO A 622 -32.39 -5.48 13.96
CA PRO A 622 -32.85 -4.45 14.88
C PRO A 622 -32.89 -3.08 14.19
N VAL A 623 -33.84 -2.24 14.59
CA VAL A 623 -33.88 -0.81 14.24
C VAL A 623 -33.22 -0.03 15.37
N ILE A 624 -32.21 0.77 15.05
CA ILE A 624 -31.43 1.55 16.02
C ILE A 624 -31.49 3.02 15.58
N ASP A 625 -31.90 3.91 16.49
CA ASP A 625 -32.11 5.34 16.23
C ASP A 625 -32.96 5.65 14.99
N GLY A 626 -33.96 4.80 14.72
CA GLY A 626 -34.88 4.94 13.59
C GLY A 626 -34.30 4.46 12.24
N LEU A 627 -33.10 3.88 12.23
CA LEU A 627 -32.45 3.36 11.02
C LEU A 627 -32.55 1.84 10.95
N THR A 628 -32.82 1.30 9.76
CA THR A 628 -32.82 -0.14 9.48
C THR A 628 -31.39 -0.71 9.45
N GLY A 629 -31.26 -2.03 9.52
CA GLY A 629 -29.94 -2.69 9.37
C GLY A 629 -29.22 -2.30 8.09
N ASP A 630 -29.92 -2.37 6.96
CA ASP A 630 -29.36 -2.02 5.63
C ASP A 630 -28.90 -0.56 5.58
N GLN A 631 -29.70 0.37 6.11
CA GLN A 631 -29.27 1.78 6.20
C GLN A 631 -27.97 1.92 7.00
N ARG A 632 -27.82 1.19 8.11
CA ARG A 632 -26.61 1.23 8.94
C ARG A 632 -25.39 0.60 8.24
N VAL A 633 -25.57 -0.45 7.44
CA VAL A 633 -24.50 -1.00 6.57
C VAL A 633 -24.01 0.07 5.60
N PHE A 634 -24.91 0.71 4.84
CA PHE A 634 -24.52 1.74 3.87
C PHE A 634 -23.88 2.97 4.53
N LEU A 635 -24.33 3.35 5.74
CA LEU A 635 -23.72 4.43 6.52
C LEU A 635 -22.32 4.05 7.01
N GLY A 636 -22.11 2.82 7.48
CA GLY A 636 -20.77 2.29 7.83
C GLY A 636 -19.81 2.32 6.64
N PHE A 637 -20.29 1.94 5.45
CA PHE A 637 -19.50 2.02 4.22
C PHE A 637 -19.16 3.46 3.83
N ALA A 638 -20.09 4.40 3.96
CA ALA A 638 -19.80 5.82 3.70
C ALA A 638 -18.82 6.41 4.74
N GLN A 639 -18.89 5.97 6.00
CA GLN A 639 -18.06 6.48 7.10
C GLN A 639 -16.56 6.24 6.88
N VAL A 640 -16.17 5.08 6.34
CA VAL A 640 -14.75 4.77 6.10
C VAL A 640 -14.12 5.64 5.00
N TRP A 641 -14.95 6.22 4.14
CA TRP A 641 -14.52 7.14 3.08
C TRP A 641 -14.57 8.61 3.52
N GLN A 642 -14.93 8.91 4.77
CA GLN A 642 -15.06 10.27 5.28
C GLN A 642 -13.71 11.01 5.26
N SER A 643 -13.41 11.69 4.16
CA SER A 643 -12.15 12.40 3.94
C SER A 643 -12.31 13.73 3.21
N LYS A 644 -11.34 14.62 3.43
CA LYS A 644 -11.13 15.89 2.71
C LYS A 644 -9.71 15.95 2.17
N TYR A 645 -9.53 16.64 1.06
CA TYR A 645 -8.22 16.78 0.39
C TYR A 645 -7.97 18.22 -0.03
N GLN A 646 -6.71 18.61 -0.08
CA GLN A 646 -6.27 19.81 -0.78
C GLN A 646 -6.43 19.60 -2.28
N ASP A 647 -6.81 20.64 -3.02
CA ASP A 647 -7.08 20.55 -4.47
C ASP A 647 -5.88 20.03 -5.25
N ASP A 648 -4.66 20.47 -4.92
CA ASP A 648 -3.45 20.02 -5.61
C ASP A 648 -3.16 18.52 -5.38
N PHE A 649 -3.46 18.01 -4.19
CA PHE A 649 -3.38 16.58 -3.94
C PHE A 649 -4.49 15.81 -4.66
N MET A 650 -5.71 16.35 -4.73
CA MET A 650 -6.80 15.72 -5.47
C MET A 650 -6.48 15.59 -6.98
N LYS A 651 -5.84 16.59 -7.59
CA LYS A 651 -5.34 16.50 -8.98
C LYS A 651 -4.30 15.39 -9.15
N TYR A 652 -3.42 15.20 -8.17
CA TYR A 652 -2.48 14.09 -8.15
C TYR A 652 -3.22 12.74 -8.07
N LEU A 653 -4.15 12.57 -7.13
CA LEU A 653 -4.92 11.33 -6.98
C LEU A 653 -5.60 10.94 -8.30
N VAL A 654 -6.29 11.88 -8.93
CA VAL A 654 -7.02 11.64 -10.20
C VAL A 654 -6.10 11.27 -11.37
N SER A 655 -4.85 11.72 -11.35
CA SER A 655 -3.90 11.45 -12.44
C SER A 655 -3.08 10.18 -12.23
N SER A 656 -2.84 9.77 -10.98
CA SER A 656 -1.77 8.83 -10.64
C SER A 656 -2.18 7.68 -9.73
N ASP A 657 -3.24 7.84 -8.94
CA ASP A 657 -3.71 6.84 -7.99
C ASP A 657 -4.70 5.87 -8.68
N PRO A 658 -4.53 4.54 -8.56
CA PRO A 658 -5.53 3.59 -9.02
C PRO A 658 -6.84 3.67 -8.25
N HIS A 659 -6.91 4.33 -7.09
CA HIS A 659 -8.17 4.50 -6.38
C HIS A 659 -8.94 5.73 -6.88
N SER A 660 -10.24 5.57 -7.04
CA SER A 660 -11.14 6.73 -7.19
C SER A 660 -11.08 7.61 -5.93
N PRO A 661 -11.28 8.93 -6.03
CA PRO A 661 -11.45 9.78 -4.86
C PRO A 661 -12.55 9.27 -3.93
N ASP A 662 -12.33 9.32 -2.62
CA ASP A 662 -13.19 8.71 -1.59
C ASP A 662 -14.69 9.01 -1.73
N LYS A 663 -15.04 10.25 -2.12
CA LYS A 663 -16.42 10.62 -2.42
C LYS A 663 -17.05 9.67 -3.43
N PHE A 664 -16.34 9.38 -4.52
CA PHE A 664 -16.79 8.53 -5.61
C PHE A 664 -16.65 7.04 -5.29
N ARG A 665 -15.74 6.63 -4.41
CA ARG A 665 -15.75 5.27 -3.83
C ARG A 665 -17.06 5.00 -3.07
N ALA A 666 -17.54 5.99 -2.31
CA ALA A 666 -18.83 5.92 -1.63
C ALA A 666 -20.02 5.95 -2.60
N ILE A 667 -20.27 7.07 -3.30
CA ILE A 667 -21.49 7.22 -4.13
C ILE A 667 -21.45 6.40 -5.42
N GLY A 668 -20.28 6.27 -6.05
CA GLY A 668 -20.10 5.55 -7.31
C GLY A 668 -20.39 4.06 -7.18
N SER A 669 -20.11 3.49 -6.00
CA SER A 669 -20.42 2.10 -5.67
C SER A 669 -21.90 1.91 -5.33
N VAL A 670 -22.42 2.62 -4.33
CA VAL A 670 -23.80 2.37 -3.83
C VAL A 670 -24.89 2.68 -4.85
N ARG A 671 -24.66 3.61 -5.78
CA ARG A 671 -25.64 3.93 -6.84
C ARG A 671 -25.88 2.78 -7.83
N ASN A 672 -25.03 1.75 -7.83
CA ASN A 672 -25.20 0.53 -8.62
C ASN A 672 -25.89 -0.60 -7.81
N VAL A 673 -26.23 -0.37 -6.53
CA VAL A 673 -26.81 -1.37 -5.63
C VAL A 673 -28.31 -1.13 -5.43
N ASP A 674 -29.16 -2.05 -5.87
CA ASP A 674 -30.63 -1.88 -5.79
C ASP A 674 -31.14 -1.71 -4.35
N ALA A 675 -30.52 -2.40 -3.39
CA ALA A 675 -30.89 -2.32 -1.98
C ALA A 675 -30.70 -0.90 -1.40
N TRP A 676 -29.75 -0.12 -1.91
CA TRP A 676 -29.56 1.28 -1.49
C TRP A 676 -30.75 2.16 -1.84
N TYR A 677 -31.30 1.99 -3.06
CA TYR A 677 -32.49 2.73 -3.50
C TYR A 677 -33.70 2.44 -2.60
N LYS A 678 -33.86 1.18 -2.17
CA LYS A 678 -34.92 0.78 -1.24
C LYS A 678 -34.65 1.25 0.19
N ALA A 679 -33.40 1.21 0.65
CA ALA A 679 -33.03 1.60 2.01
C ALA A 679 -33.20 3.09 2.28
N PHE A 680 -33.06 3.94 1.24
CA PHE A 680 -33.11 5.40 1.36
C PHE A 680 -34.21 6.06 0.52
N ASP A 681 -35.16 5.27 0.00
CA ASP A 681 -36.28 5.73 -0.83
C ASP A 681 -35.84 6.63 -2.01
N VAL A 682 -34.72 6.28 -2.65
CA VAL A 682 -34.14 7.08 -3.72
C VAL A 682 -34.91 6.85 -5.02
N THR A 683 -35.55 7.89 -5.52
CA THR A 683 -36.35 7.86 -6.76
C THR A 683 -35.87 8.86 -7.83
N SER A 684 -34.99 9.79 -7.45
CA SER A 684 -34.39 10.81 -8.32
C SER A 684 -33.11 11.38 -7.68
N GLY A 685 -32.41 12.24 -8.40
CA GLY A 685 -31.27 13.01 -7.90
C GLY A 685 -30.07 12.97 -8.84
N LYS A 686 -29.03 13.76 -8.53
CA LYS A 686 -27.82 13.87 -9.37
C LYS A 686 -27.16 12.51 -9.69
N TYR A 687 -27.09 11.60 -8.72
CA TYR A 687 -26.46 10.29 -8.88
C TYR A 687 -27.46 9.14 -9.05
N TYR A 688 -28.75 9.44 -9.27
CA TYR A 688 -29.73 8.41 -9.60
C TYR A 688 -29.37 7.70 -10.92
N LEU A 689 -29.43 6.37 -10.93
CA LEU A 689 -29.38 5.56 -12.15
C LEU A 689 -30.71 4.83 -12.34
N LYS A 690 -31.19 4.79 -13.59
CA LYS A 690 -32.28 3.89 -13.95
C LYS A 690 -31.83 2.44 -13.74
N PRO A 691 -32.74 1.50 -13.43
CA PRO A 691 -32.36 0.10 -13.20
C PRO A 691 -31.52 -0.54 -14.31
N ALA A 692 -31.74 -0.15 -15.57
CA ALA A 692 -31.01 -0.66 -16.73
C ALA A 692 -29.59 -0.06 -16.90
N ASP A 693 -29.31 1.07 -16.24
CA ASP A 693 -28.01 1.76 -16.31
C ASP A 693 -27.08 1.36 -15.16
N ARG A 694 -27.57 0.56 -14.21
CA ARG A 694 -26.80 0.05 -13.06
C ARG A 694 -25.90 -1.10 -13.51
N VAL A 695 -24.62 -0.99 -13.19
CA VAL A 695 -23.61 -2.01 -13.47
C VAL A 695 -23.80 -3.20 -12.53
N ARG A 696 -23.65 -4.42 -13.06
CA ARG A 696 -23.77 -5.68 -12.31
C ARG A 696 -22.67 -6.64 -12.71
N ILE A 697 -21.73 -6.87 -11.80
CA ILE A 697 -20.58 -7.77 -12.02
C ILE A 697 -20.71 -8.99 -11.12
N TRP A 698 -20.41 -8.85 -9.83
CA TRP A 698 -20.41 -9.92 -8.83
C TRP A 698 -21.71 -10.04 -8.06
#